data_AF-A0A1Y6LJS6-F1
#
_entry.id   AF-A0A1Y6LJS6-F1
#
_cell.length_a   1.000
_cell.length_b   1.000
_cell.length_c   1.000
_cell.angle_alpha   90.00
_cell.angle_beta   90.00
_cell.angle_gamma   90.00
#
_symmetry.space_group_name_H-M   'P 1'
#
loop_
_entity.id
_entity.type
_entity.pdbx_description
1 polymer ?
#
loop_
_entity_poly.entity_id
_entity_poly.type
_entity_poly.pdbx_seq_one_letter_code
_entity_poly.pdbx_strand_id
1 'polypeptide(L)'
;MQSDPDTGDGLSVAAAKVRGIISAVMEANSSHLLCMLGLAVMITVYALEITSAESYNVYALSEFKALSMQSSAEVTDSIIAAVSKLPVAKVSEAIGPMETYCILAIMYIISSLLRFEAQSLELFAVGALVAMLAHAGTAIMNLIMISSLTSARIRGLAMNAFFLPMLITPLLAGVVVEKVVAGPGWRLGFGLFAFVMPLGAAGLIVSLYHLQHKARFEKPSKIKGEIHLAGVSSQVDAGGLILLSGGLALFLLPITVYSKTTDGDTWMTARSLLPMVLGLILLACVIPWERYMATQPAIPLHYFHTRGIAAPLVMVLCESMAFSSAHVYLIPFAVAARGFDAGSGVYLSQTCTVTQIITGIIVGVAMYRLRRYRSFATIGGMIRVIGNGLMIRLRSSSSSDAELFLAEVLQGLGRGMIDPAIFLSAQVMVPAAELGQVTALIAMMQHLGGALGAAIAGGIYASNMKSRLRFHLRNEPSQSVIDDIYSSLTGGLPGWGTPERWAVRRAYSDIMGYITVLGLGLSIAVAGFAFLMPDKRLVDGHDLAAALEAHDDESNISTPQLGTFEQFFYWNTNSWDERNWRQAPIILYLGADHSIQDLDQNINGDDSLVAKLAETVGGAIIYLEHRYWGSSSPFEIGTTSNLQYLTIEQALEDVTHFKENVELPFLTNAQNRLADTPGSNNPPWILIGGGYAGALTVWTAQRTKDHFWAFVASSPVMIAQERFSQFDRAAIEYGPKNCTMDVMRVVEYVDNILEHGTRNEISALKSKFGLESLRDDDFAFVLHIGPLQWTEASISREFSYMEFCDHVEGVYGQMNPHIHIPDEYGVGLERAISGYAMYVESLKRHCEGAGYGAYQGRGNNTRCWDTYEPLNPKFTDITINDGAVRRQWKWLTCNEPYASWPAPPLEGQPSLMSRFVTPGRYARECRLTFPAGEGEGFGLKSGSTFEEFNRKYNGRNISDHDQKLIISHGRMDPYFALSDLSPDGSLDQTTSQTRRFVHPGGSRDDLFLSSGRDHPEMKAVQDAELDQLANWISEYRSDSQQP
;
A
#
# COMPACT_ATOMS: atom_id res chain seq x y z
N MET A 1 -41.59 -1.88 -12.49
CA MET A 1 -40.79 -3.01 -13.01
C MET A 1 -39.64 -2.43 -13.82
N GLN A 2 -38.63 -1.95 -13.11
CA GLN A 2 -37.31 -1.55 -13.60
C GLN A 2 -36.41 -1.64 -12.37
N SER A 3 -35.30 -2.35 -12.51
CA SER A 3 -34.41 -2.75 -11.43
C SER A 3 -33.17 -1.87 -11.43
N ASP A 4 -32.87 -1.25 -10.30
CA ASP A 4 -31.56 -0.62 -10.07
C ASP A 4 -30.45 -1.68 -10.08
N PRO A 5 -29.24 -1.35 -10.57
CA PRO A 5 -28.08 -2.23 -10.50
C PRO A 5 -27.34 -2.05 -9.17
N ASP A 6 -27.48 -3.02 -8.27
CA ASP A 6 -26.65 -3.11 -7.05
C ASP A 6 -25.16 -3.16 -7.38
N THR A 7 -24.40 -2.13 -6.95
CA THR A 7 -22.93 -2.13 -6.96
C THR A 7 -22.39 -1.51 -5.67
N GLY A 8 -21.75 -2.32 -4.81
CA GLY A 8 -20.96 -1.83 -3.67
C GLY A 8 -20.85 -2.79 -2.49
N ASP A 9 -21.97 -3.38 -2.05
CA ASP A 9 -22.10 -3.93 -0.68
C ASP A 9 -21.44 -5.29 -0.42
N GLY A 10 -20.79 -5.91 -1.40
CA GLY A 10 -20.16 -7.23 -1.22
C GLY A 10 -18.93 -7.23 -0.31
N LEU A 11 -18.11 -6.19 -0.39
CA LEU A 11 -16.79 -6.14 0.27
C LEU A 11 -16.90 -5.87 1.77
N SER A 12 -17.82 -4.99 2.17
CA SER A 12 -18.11 -4.65 3.57
C SER A 12 -18.61 -5.87 4.36
N VAL A 13 -19.54 -6.63 3.76
CA VAL A 13 -20.13 -7.82 4.36
C VAL A 13 -19.11 -8.95 4.52
N ALA A 14 -18.29 -9.21 3.49
CA ALA A 14 -17.24 -10.23 3.54
C ALA A 14 -16.18 -9.91 4.63
N ALA A 15 -15.66 -8.68 4.63
CA ALA A 15 -14.66 -8.26 5.61
C ALA A 15 -15.21 -8.23 7.04
N ALA A 16 -16.49 -7.88 7.23
CA ALA A 16 -17.16 -7.95 8.54
C ALA A 16 -17.37 -9.39 9.01
N LYS A 17 -17.70 -10.32 8.11
CA LYS A 17 -17.90 -11.74 8.42
C LYS A 17 -16.59 -12.41 8.84
N VAL A 18 -15.47 -12.08 8.18
CA VAL A 18 -14.13 -12.57 8.54
C VAL A 18 -13.65 -11.93 9.84
N ARG A 19 -13.75 -10.59 10.01
CA ARG A 19 -13.41 -9.90 11.28
C ARG A 19 -14.26 -10.37 12.46
N GLY A 20 -15.53 -10.72 12.23
CA GLY A 20 -16.42 -11.33 13.24
C GLY A 20 -16.03 -12.75 13.66
N ILE A 21 -15.42 -13.53 12.76
CA ILE A 21 -14.85 -14.86 13.09
C ILE A 21 -13.52 -14.69 13.86
N ILE A 22 -12.67 -13.73 13.47
CA ILE A 22 -11.37 -13.47 14.12
C ILE A 22 -11.56 -12.98 15.57
N SER A 23 -12.47 -12.03 15.81
CA SER A 23 -12.79 -11.56 17.17
C SER A 23 -13.35 -12.69 18.06
N ALA A 24 -14.30 -13.49 17.56
CA ALA A 24 -14.81 -14.65 18.30
C ALA A 24 -13.77 -15.78 18.52
N VAL A 25 -12.69 -15.80 17.73
CA VAL A 25 -11.56 -16.72 17.87
C VAL A 25 -10.59 -16.29 18.97
N MET A 26 -10.40 -14.98 19.18
CA MET A 26 -9.41 -14.46 20.13
C MET A 26 -9.88 -14.47 21.59
N GLU A 27 -11.20 -14.44 21.85
CA GLU A 27 -11.76 -14.39 23.21
C GLU A 27 -11.72 -15.72 23.99
N ALA A 28 -11.33 -16.85 23.37
CA ALA A 28 -11.39 -18.18 24.00
C ALA A 28 -10.13 -19.04 23.80
N ASN A 29 -9.19 -18.96 24.75
CA ASN A 29 -7.88 -19.64 24.74
C ASN A 29 -7.92 -21.14 24.36
N SER A 30 -8.92 -21.90 24.82
CA SER A 30 -9.04 -23.33 24.50
C SER A 30 -9.49 -23.61 23.07
N SER A 31 -10.37 -22.77 22.51
CA SER A 31 -10.90 -22.91 21.15
C SER A 31 -9.91 -22.41 20.09
N HIS A 32 -9.15 -21.36 20.40
CA HIS A 32 -8.04 -20.86 19.56
C HIS A 32 -6.98 -21.94 19.36
N LEU A 33 -6.49 -22.53 20.46
CA LEU A 33 -5.49 -23.60 20.42
C LEU A 33 -5.98 -24.83 19.64
N LEU A 34 -7.26 -25.20 19.79
CA LEU A 34 -7.85 -26.31 19.03
C LEU A 34 -7.87 -26.03 17.52
N CYS A 35 -8.20 -24.80 17.11
CA CYS A 35 -8.17 -24.37 15.72
C CYS A 35 -6.75 -24.35 15.14
N MET A 36 -5.77 -23.85 15.90
CA MET A 36 -4.35 -23.85 15.51
C MET A 36 -3.79 -25.27 15.34
N LEU A 37 -4.12 -26.19 16.26
CA LEU A 37 -3.76 -27.61 16.16
C LEU A 37 -4.46 -28.28 14.97
N GLY A 38 -5.75 -28.01 14.75
CA GLY A 38 -6.49 -28.49 13.58
C GLY A 38 -5.89 -28.02 12.25
N LEU A 39 -5.46 -26.76 12.17
CA LEU A 39 -4.78 -26.21 11.00
C LEU A 39 -3.41 -26.85 10.78
N ALA A 40 -2.61 -27.05 11.83
CA ALA A 40 -1.31 -27.74 11.72
C ALA A 40 -1.46 -29.20 11.23
N VAL A 41 -2.48 -29.92 11.72
CA VAL A 41 -2.83 -31.27 11.25
C VAL A 41 -3.26 -31.22 9.78
N MET A 42 -4.15 -30.30 9.40
CA MET A 42 -4.59 -30.14 8.02
C MET A 42 -3.43 -29.85 7.05
N ILE A 43 -2.52 -28.95 7.41
CA ILE A 43 -1.30 -28.65 6.62
C ILE A 43 -0.40 -29.88 6.51
N THR A 44 -0.22 -30.64 7.60
CA THR A 44 0.60 -31.85 7.61
C THR A 44 0.04 -32.93 6.68
N VAL A 45 -1.28 -33.16 6.73
CA VAL A 45 -1.96 -34.16 5.90
C VAL A 45 -2.00 -33.72 4.43
N TYR A 46 -2.28 -32.45 4.16
CA TYR A 46 -2.17 -31.84 2.83
C TYR A 46 -0.78 -32.03 2.22
N ALA A 47 0.27 -31.73 2.98
CA ALA A 47 1.64 -31.92 2.53
C ALA A 47 1.96 -33.41 2.28
N LEU A 48 1.38 -34.33 3.07
CA LEU A 48 1.63 -35.76 2.93
C LEU A 48 0.95 -36.32 1.68
N GLU A 49 -0.26 -35.85 1.38
CA GLU A 49 -0.95 -36.17 0.12
C GLU A 49 -0.13 -35.67 -1.06
N ILE A 50 0.20 -34.37 -1.13
CA ILE A 50 0.79 -33.79 -2.35
C ILE A 50 2.18 -34.38 -2.67
N THR A 51 3.01 -34.64 -1.64
CA THR A 51 4.31 -35.30 -1.82
C THR A 51 4.17 -36.77 -2.23
N SER A 52 3.15 -37.48 -1.75
CA SER A 52 2.91 -38.87 -2.17
C SER A 52 2.32 -38.93 -3.58
N ALA A 53 1.41 -38.00 -3.90
CA ALA A 53 0.74 -37.87 -5.18
C ALA A 53 1.69 -37.58 -6.34
N GLU A 54 2.71 -36.73 -6.13
CA GLU A 54 3.79 -36.48 -7.10
C GLU A 54 4.39 -37.80 -7.61
N SER A 55 4.76 -38.71 -6.69
CA SER A 55 5.32 -40.01 -7.03
C SER A 55 4.28 -40.95 -7.65
N TYR A 56 3.08 -41.05 -7.05
CA TYR A 56 2.00 -41.91 -7.58
C TYR A 56 1.58 -41.53 -9.01
N ASN A 57 1.59 -40.23 -9.36
CA ASN A 57 1.30 -39.76 -10.72
C ASN A 57 2.27 -40.36 -11.75
N VAL A 58 3.57 -40.40 -11.43
CA VAL A 58 4.60 -40.98 -12.31
C VAL A 58 4.36 -42.48 -12.51
N TYR A 59 4.02 -43.22 -11.45
CA TYR A 59 3.71 -44.66 -11.54
C TYR A 59 2.39 -44.93 -12.29
N ALA A 60 1.35 -44.12 -12.09
CA ALA A 60 0.09 -44.23 -12.82
C ALA A 60 0.27 -43.96 -14.32
N LEU A 61 0.95 -42.88 -14.68
CA LEU A 61 1.26 -42.56 -16.08
C LEU A 61 2.17 -43.63 -16.71
N SER A 62 3.10 -44.22 -15.96
CA SER A 62 3.89 -45.37 -16.42
C SER A 62 3.05 -46.60 -16.74
N GLU A 63 2.01 -46.89 -15.95
CA GLU A 63 1.09 -48.01 -16.17
C GLU A 63 0.21 -47.78 -17.41
N PHE A 64 -0.29 -46.56 -17.59
CA PHE A 64 -1.08 -46.16 -18.77
C PHE A 64 -0.24 -45.95 -20.06
N LYS A 65 1.06 -46.29 -20.06
CA LYS A 65 2.01 -46.00 -21.15
C LYS A 65 2.01 -44.52 -21.59
N ALA A 66 1.87 -43.64 -20.61
CA ALA A 66 1.72 -42.20 -20.76
C ALA A 66 2.79 -41.41 -20.00
N LEU A 67 3.95 -41.99 -19.65
CA LEU A 67 5.03 -41.30 -18.92
C LEU A 67 5.51 -40.02 -19.64
N SER A 68 5.48 -40.00 -20.97
CA SER A 68 5.78 -38.80 -21.76
C SER A 68 4.72 -37.68 -21.66
N MET A 69 3.59 -37.92 -20.99
CA MET A 69 2.58 -36.91 -20.63
C MET A 69 2.78 -36.32 -19.22
N GLN A 70 3.80 -36.73 -18.46
CA GLN A 70 4.15 -36.12 -17.16
C GLN A 70 4.22 -34.59 -17.24
N SER A 71 4.97 -34.05 -18.20
CA SER A 71 5.06 -32.61 -18.48
C SER A 71 3.72 -31.99 -18.88
N SER A 72 2.87 -32.69 -19.64
CA SER A 72 1.53 -32.21 -20.00
C SER A 72 0.60 -32.11 -18.78
N ALA A 73 0.70 -33.06 -17.85
CA ALA A 73 -0.01 -33.03 -16.58
C ALA A 73 0.46 -31.84 -15.73
N GLU A 74 1.78 -31.70 -15.52
CA GLU A 74 2.36 -30.60 -14.72
C GLU A 74 2.09 -29.19 -15.30
N VAL A 75 2.05 -29.04 -16.64
CA VAL A 75 1.61 -27.80 -17.29
C VAL A 75 0.16 -27.49 -16.97
N THR A 76 -0.73 -28.49 -17.09
CA THR A 76 -2.16 -28.35 -16.83
C THR A 76 -2.41 -28.00 -15.35
N ASP A 77 -1.74 -28.73 -14.46
CA ASP A 77 -1.79 -28.53 -13.02
C ASP A 77 -1.32 -27.12 -12.63
N SER A 78 -0.20 -26.66 -13.21
CA SER A 78 0.33 -25.32 -12.96
C SER A 78 -0.62 -24.21 -13.43
N ILE A 79 -1.27 -24.37 -14.59
CA ILE A 79 -2.27 -23.40 -15.08
C ILE A 79 -3.48 -23.34 -14.14
N ILE A 80 -3.98 -24.49 -13.68
CA ILE A 80 -5.11 -24.56 -12.73
C ILE A 80 -4.72 -23.92 -11.39
N ALA A 81 -3.52 -24.22 -10.88
CA ALA A 81 -3.03 -23.66 -9.63
C ALA A 81 -2.78 -22.13 -9.69
N ALA A 82 -2.44 -21.58 -10.85
CA ALA A 82 -2.34 -20.14 -11.06
C ALA A 82 -3.72 -19.46 -11.00
N VAL A 83 -4.71 -20.05 -11.68
CA VAL A 83 -6.01 -19.40 -11.98
C VAL A 83 -7.03 -19.56 -10.85
N SER A 84 -7.01 -20.68 -10.13
CA SER A 84 -8.04 -21.04 -9.14
C SER A 84 -7.97 -20.27 -7.82
N LYS A 85 -6.81 -19.73 -7.44
CA LYS A 85 -6.59 -19.13 -6.11
C LYS A 85 -7.46 -17.89 -5.87
N LEU A 86 -7.56 -16.99 -6.86
CA LEU A 86 -8.36 -15.76 -6.77
C LEU A 86 -9.87 -16.06 -6.61
N PRO A 87 -10.50 -16.93 -7.43
CA PRO A 87 -11.86 -17.42 -7.19
C PRO A 87 -12.07 -18.04 -5.81
N VAL A 88 -11.17 -18.92 -5.33
CA VAL A 88 -11.35 -19.58 -4.02
C VAL A 88 -11.28 -18.59 -2.86
N ALA A 89 -10.39 -17.60 -2.91
CA ALA A 89 -10.35 -16.52 -1.92
C ALA A 89 -11.69 -15.76 -1.87
N LYS A 90 -12.23 -15.37 -3.04
CA LYS A 90 -13.53 -14.69 -3.12
C LYS A 90 -14.72 -15.56 -2.71
N VAL A 91 -14.67 -16.88 -2.93
CA VAL A 91 -15.66 -17.80 -2.36
C VAL A 91 -15.58 -17.81 -0.83
N SER A 92 -14.39 -17.91 -0.24
CA SER A 92 -14.21 -17.88 1.22
C SER A 92 -14.68 -16.58 1.86
N GLU A 93 -14.46 -15.44 1.20
CA GLU A 93 -14.99 -14.13 1.60
C GLU A 93 -16.54 -14.14 1.65
N ALA A 94 -17.21 -14.72 0.64
CA ALA A 94 -18.66 -14.73 0.54
C ALA A 94 -19.34 -15.74 1.49
N ILE A 95 -18.98 -17.02 1.39
CA ILE A 95 -19.68 -18.10 2.13
C ILE A 95 -19.11 -18.28 3.54
N GLY A 96 -17.79 -18.25 3.69
CA GLY A 96 -17.08 -18.42 4.96
C GLY A 96 -15.97 -19.49 4.88
N PRO A 97 -14.96 -19.46 5.78
CA PRO A 97 -13.84 -20.41 5.74
C PRO A 97 -14.25 -21.86 5.95
N MET A 98 -15.17 -22.13 6.90
CA MET A 98 -15.62 -23.50 7.24
C MET A 98 -16.32 -24.15 6.05
N GLU A 99 -17.25 -23.43 5.44
CA GLU A 99 -18.00 -23.87 4.26
C GLU A 99 -17.05 -24.12 3.07
N THR A 100 -16.00 -23.30 2.94
CA THR A 100 -14.98 -23.45 1.88
C THR A 100 -14.07 -24.65 2.10
N TYR A 101 -13.60 -24.90 3.34
CA TYR A 101 -12.88 -26.14 3.67
C TYR A 101 -13.75 -27.40 3.46
N CYS A 102 -15.06 -27.33 3.74
CA CYS A 102 -15.98 -28.43 3.43
C CYS A 102 -16.03 -28.73 1.92
N ILE A 103 -16.16 -27.70 1.08
CA ILE A 103 -16.15 -27.85 -0.39
C ILE A 103 -14.82 -28.47 -0.85
N LEU A 104 -13.68 -27.94 -0.40
CA LEU A 104 -12.35 -28.45 -0.77
C LEU A 104 -12.16 -29.91 -0.32
N ALA A 105 -12.59 -30.26 0.89
CA ALA A 105 -12.54 -31.64 1.39
C ALA A 105 -13.41 -32.61 0.56
N ILE A 106 -14.61 -32.19 0.13
CA ILE A 106 -15.45 -32.97 -0.78
C ILE A 106 -14.75 -33.17 -2.13
N MET A 107 -14.09 -32.14 -2.66
CA MET A 107 -13.32 -32.24 -3.91
C MET A 107 -12.12 -33.19 -3.79
N TYR A 108 -11.44 -33.21 -2.64
CA TYR A 108 -10.42 -34.21 -2.34
C TYR A 108 -10.99 -35.64 -2.37
N ILE A 109 -12.12 -35.89 -1.69
CA ILE A 109 -12.76 -37.21 -1.71
C ILE A 109 -13.10 -37.64 -3.14
N ILE A 110 -13.75 -36.77 -3.92
CA ILE A 110 -14.13 -37.04 -5.32
C ILE A 110 -12.88 -37.36 -6.16
N SER A 111 -11.84 -36.52 -6.08
CA SER A 111 -10.55 -36.77 -6.74
C SER A 111 -9.95 -38.12 -6.37
N SER A 112 -9.80 -38.40 -5.07
CA SER A 112 -9.17 -39.62 -4.58
C SER A 112 -9.93 -40.88 -5.02
N LEU A 113 -11.27 -40.83 -5.06
CA LEU A 113 -12.10 -41.92 -5.58
C LEU A 113 -11.93 -42.09 -7.10
N LEU A 114 -11.98 -41.01 -7.88
CA LEU A 114 -11.76 -41.06 -9.34
C LEU A 114 -10.38 -41.61 -9.71
N ARG A 115 -9.33 -41.22 -8.97
CA ARG A 115 -7.95 -41.72 -9.16
C ARG A 115 -7.79 -43.17 -8.66
N PHE A 116 -8.52 -43.58 -7.62
CA PHE A 116 -8.54 -44.97 -7.12
C PHE A 116 -9.20 -45.93 -8.13
N GLU A 117 -10.34 -45.54 -8.70
CA GLU A 117 -11.08 -46.34 -9.70
C GLU A 117 -10.52 -46.22 -11.13
N ALA A 118 -9.49 -45.39 -11.35
CA ALA A 118 -8.96 -45.11 -12.68
C ALA A 118 -8.43 -46.37 -13.41
N GLN A 119 -9.19 -46.82 -14.41
CA GLN A 119 -8.80 -47.82 -15.39
C GLN A 119 -8.41 -47.21 -16.75
N SER A 120 -8.69 -45.93 -16.98
CA SER A 120 -8.28 -45.17 -18.15
C SER A 120 -7.52 -43.90 -17.77
N LEU A 121 -6.64 -43.46 -18.67
CA LEU A 121 -5.90 -42.20 -18.54
C LEU A 121 -6.85 -40.98 -18.45
N GLU A 122 -7.99 -41.03 -19.13
CA GLU A 122 -9.00 -39.96 -19.15
C GLU A 122 -9.66 -39.79 -17.78
N LEU A 123 -10.08 -40.89 -17.15
CA LEU A 123 -10.68 -40.86 -15.81
C LEU A 123 -9.64 -40.44 -14.76
N PHE A 124 -8.40 -40.92 -14.90
CA PHE A 124 -7.27 -40.48 -14.08
C PHE A 124 -7.02 -38.97 -14.22
N ALA A 125 -7.03 -38.44 -15.45
CA ALA A 125 -6.84 -37.02 -15.72
C ALA A 125 -7.97 -36.16 -15.13
N VAL A 126 -9.24 -36.57 -15.24
CA VAL A 126 -10.35 -35.85 -14.60
C VAL A 126 -10.17 -35.81 -13.07
N GLY A 127 -9.79 -36.93 -12.45
CA GLY A 127 -9.40 -36.95 -11.03
C GLY A 127 -8.18 -36.08 -10.73
N ALA A 128 -7.20 -35.99 -11.64
CA ALA A 128 -6.04 -35.11 -11.49
C ALA A 128 -6.45 -33.63 -11.37
N LEU A 129 -7.26 -33.15 -12.32
CA LEU A 129 -7.76 -31.77 -12.40
C LEU A 129 -8.55 -31.36 -11.14
N VAL A 130 -9.46 -32.23 -10.67
CA VAL A 130 -10.30 -31.96 -9.49
C VAL A 130 -9.46 -31.81 -8.23
N ALA A 131 -8.43 -32.66 -8.06
CA ALA A 131 -7.49 -32.48 -6.95
C ALA A 131 -6.69 -31.19 -7.09
N MET A 132 -6.13 -30.85 -8.26
CA MET A 132 -5.31 -29.64 -8.34
C MET A 132 -6.08 -28.36 -7.95
N LEU A 133 -7.37 -28.29 -8.29
CA LEU A 133 -8.26 -27.25 -7.79
C LEU A 133 -8.45 -27.30 -6.26
N ALA A 134 -8.60 -28.49 -5.67
CA ALA A 134 -8.63 -28.67 -4.21
C ALA A 134 -7.29 -28.34 -3.52
N HIS A 135 -6.14 -28.64 -4.15
CA HIS A 135 -4.79 -28.37 -3.63
C HIS A 135 -4.51 -26.86 -3.62
N ALA A 136 -4.74 -26.20 -4.77
CA ALA A 136 -4.56 -24.75 -4.89
C ALA A 136 -5.51 -23.97 -3.97
N GLY A 137 -6.77 -24.41 -3.88
CA GLY A 137 -7.75 -23.86 -2.95
C GLY A 137 -7.38 -24.07 -1.48
N THR A 138 -6.86 -25.23 -1.11
CA THR A 138 -6.40 -25.52 0.26
C THR A 138 -5.15 -24.73 0.61
N ALA A 139 -4.22 -24.56 -0.34
CA ALA A 139 -3.02 -23.75 -0.14
C ALA A 139 -3.36 -22.28 0.15
N ILE A 140 -4.29 -21.67 -0.61
CA ILE A 140 -4.72 -20.29 -0.34
C ILE A 140 -5.55 -20.20 0.95
N MET A 141 -6.41 -21.17 1.25
CA MET A 141 -7.16 -21.21 2.51
C MET A 141 -6.26 -21.35 3.74
N ASN A 142 -5.20 -22.16 3.66
CA ASN A 142 -4.21 -22.26 4.73
C ASN A 142 -3.50 -20.92 4.95
N LEU A 143 -3.12 -20.20 3.89
CA LEU A 143 -2.52 -18.86 4.01
C LEU A 143 -3.50 -17.84 4.64
N ILE A 144 -4.76 -17.84 4.22
CA ILE A 144 -5.82 -17.01 4.80
C ILE A 144 -5.98 -17.33 6.29
N MET A 145 -6.13 -18.60 6.66
CA MET A 145 -6.27 -19.00 8.06
C MET A 145 -5.04 -18.68 8.91
N ILE A 146 -3.81 -18.88 8.41
CA ILE A 146 -2.60 -18.47 9.13
C ILE A 146 -2.63 -16.95 9.39
N SER A 147 -2.97 -16.15 8.37
CA SER A 147 -3.06 -14.69 8.50
C SER A 147 -4.18 -14.23 9.46
N SER A 148 -5.29 -14.97 9.54
CA SER A 148 -6.42 -14.70 10.42
C SER A 148 -6.26 -15.20 11.87
N LEU A 149 -5.48 -16.25 12.10
CA LEU A 149 -5.25 -16.82 13.44
C LEU A 149 -3.99 -16.25 14.14
N THR A 150 -3.11 -15.56 13.40
CA THR A 150 -1.84 -15.04 13.91
C THR A 150 -1.76 -13.52 13.80
N SER A 151 -1.28 -12.87 14.85
CA SER A 151 -1.07 -11.42 14.82
C SER A 151 0.00 -11.06 13.79
N ALA A 152 -0.15 -9.88 13.18
CA ALA A 152 0.76 -9.42 12.13
C ALA A 152 2.23 -9.44 12.56
N ARG A 153 2.51 -9.24 13.87
CA ARG A 153 3.85 -9.20 14.48
C ARG A 153 4.57 -10.56 14.46
N ILE A 154 3.81 -11.66 14.49
CA ILE A 154 4.34 -13.02 14.48
C ILE A 154 4.17 -13.67 13.10
N ARG A 155 3.30 -13.13 12.23
CA ARG A 155 2.92 -13.68 10.92
C ARG A 155 4.10 -14.23 10.09
N GLY A 156 5.21 -13.49 9.98
CA GLY A 156 6.41 -13.96 9.26
C GLY A 156 7.13 -15.15 9.91
N LEU A 157 7.16 -15.24 11.25
CA LEU A 157 7.67 -16.40 11.97
C LEU A 157 6.66 -17.57 11.93
N ALA A 158 5.36 -17.26 12.04
CA ALA A 158 4.29 -18.23 12.03
C ALA A 158 4.15 -18.93 10.67
N MET A 159 4.17 -18.19 9.54
CA MET A 159 4.17 -18.77 8.20
C MET A 159 5.30 -19.80 8.05
N ASN A 160 6.52 -19.45 8.48
CA ASN A 160 7.66 -20.36 8.47
C ASN A 160 7.49 -21.55 9.44
N ALA A 161 6.92 -21.33 10.64
CA ALA A 161 6.65 -22.39 11.62
C ALA A 161 5.58 -23.38 11.12
N PHE A 162 4.55 -22.92 10.41
CA PHE A 162 3.52 -23.76 9.80
C PHE A 162 4.05 -24.64 8.67
N PHE A 163 5.22 -24.34 8.09
CA PHE A 163 5.92 -25.21 7.15
C PHE A 163 6.87 -26.23 7.82
N LEU A 164 7.10 -26.18 9.15
CA LEU A 164 7.91 -27.19 9.86
C LEU A 164 7.45 -28.64 9.64
N PRO A 165 6.15 -28.99 9.58
CA PRO A 165 5.72 -30.35 9.27
C PRO A 165 6.28 -30.86 7.94
N MET A 166 6.45 -29.98 6.94
CA MET A 166 7.01 -30.34 5.62
C MET A 166 8.49 -30.75 5.65
N LEU A 167 9.18 -30.65 6.79
CA LEU A 167 10.50 -31.27 6.99
C LEU A 167 10.41 -32.77 7.28
N ILE A 168 9.33 -33.22 7.94
CA ILE A 168 9.11 -34.60 8.34
C ILE A 168 8.27 -35.34 7.29
N THR A 169 7.32 -34.63 6.68
CA THR A 169 6.37 -35.20 5.72
C THR A 169 7.03 -35.94 4.55
N PRO A 170 8.10 -35.45 3.89
CA PRO A 170 8.78 -36.20 2.83
C PRO A 170 9.43 -37.52 3.31
N LEU A 171 9.88 -37.57 4.57
CA LEU A 171 10.43 -38.78 5.17
C LEU A 171 9.34 -39.85 5.35
N LEU A 172 8.15 -39.43 5.80
CA LEU A 172 6.98 -40.30 5.90
C LEU A 172 6.46 -40.71 4.52
N ALA A 173 6.38 -39.76 3.58
CA ALA A 173 5.92 -39.99 2.21
C ALA A 173 6.79 -41.03 1.51
N GLY A 174 8.12 -40.96 1.61
CA GLY A 174 9.00 -41.97 1.01
C GLY A 174 8.72 -43.39 1.50
N VAL A 175 8.58 -43.59 2.81
CA VAL A 175 8.25 -44.91 3.40
C VAL A 175 6.85 -45.40 3.00
N VAL A 176 5.86 -44.49 2.95
CA VAL A 176 4.49 -44.83 2.54
C VAL A 176 4.44 -45.20 1.06
N VAL A 177 5.03 -44.37 0.20
CA VAL A 177 5.10 -44.58 -1.25
C VAL A 177 5.82 -45.88 -1.58
N GLU A 178 6.96 -46.16 -0.95
CA GLU A 178 7.71 -47.42 -1.14
C GLU A 178 6.84 -48.65 -0.83
N LYS A 179 6.20 -48.67 0.35
CA LYS A 179 5.34 -49.80 0.77
C LYS A 179 4.07 -49.93 -0.06
N VAL A 180 3.46 -48.82 -0.47
CA VAL A 180 2.24 -48.81 -1.30
C VAL A 180 2.55 -49.27 -2.71
N VAL A 181 3.60 -48.73 -3.36
CA VAL A 181 3.98 -49.09 -4.74
C VAL A 181 4.52 -50.52 -4.81
N ALA A 182 5.27 -51.00 -3.81
CA ALA A 182 5.77 -52.38 -3.78
C ALA A 182 4.71 -53.43 -3.38
N GLY A 183 3.59 -53.01 -2.77
CA GLY A 183 2.53 -53.88 -2.29
C GLY A 183 1.20 -53.68 -3.03
N PRO A 184 0.22 -52.96 -2.43
CA PRO A 184 -1.14 -52.85 -2.97
C PRO A 184 -1.30 -51.98 -4.23
N GLY A 185 -0.26 -51.25 -4.65
CA GLY A 185 -0.25 -50.39 -5.83
C GLY A 185 -0.71 -48.95 -5.58
N TRP A 186 -0.31 -48.05 -6.48
CA TRP A 186 -0.53 -46.59 -6.40
C TRP A 186 -2.02 -46.19 -6.27
N ARG A 187 -2.94 -47.00 -6.82
CA ARG A 187 -4.40 -46.77 -6.71
C ARG A 187 -4.84 -46.71 -5.24
N LEU A 188 -4.46 -47.70 -4.43
CA LEU A 188 -4.78 -47.70 -3.00
C LEU A 188 -4.08 -46.55 -2.26
N GLY A 189 -2.94 -46.06 -2.79
CA GLY A 189 -2.30 -44.82 -2.32
C GLY A 189 -3.23 -43.61 -2.35
N PHE A 190 -3.93 -43.38 -3.47
CA PHE A 190 -4.96 -42.33 -3.55
C PHE A 190 -6.20 -42.67 -2.71
N GLY A 191 -6.63 -43.93 -2.71
CA GLY A 191 -7.77 -44.41 -1.91
C GLY A 191 -7.59 -44.18 -0.40
N LEU A 192 -6.36 -44.27 0.12
CA LEU A 192 -6.04 -43.96 1.51
C LEU A 192 -6.34 -42.49 1.85
N PHE A 193 -5.95 -41.55 0.98
CA PHE A 193 -6.17 -40.12 1.22
C PHE A 193 -7.65 -39.72 1.17
N ALA A 194 -8.53 -40.49 0.51
CA ALA A 194 -9.98 -40.30 0.61
C ALA A 194 -10.50 -40.42 2.06
N PHE A 195 -9.82 -41.16 2.93
CA PHE A 195 -10.13 -41.27 4.36
C PHE A 195 -9.27 -40.32 5.21
N VAL A 196 -7.98 -40.21 4.91
CA VAL A 196 -7.05 -39.42 5.73
C VAL A 196 -7.31 -37.91 5.59
N MET A 197 -7.65 -37.39 4.41
CA MET A 197 -7.94 -35.96 4.22
C MET A 197 -9.17 -35.48 5.02
N PRO A 198 -10.35 -36.15 4.97
CA PRO A 198 -11.49 -35.74 5.80
C PRO A 198 -11.22 -35.87 7.31
N LEU A 199 -10.47 -36.88 7.75
CA LEU A 199 -10.08 -37.03 9.16
C LEU A 199 -9.13 -35.91 9.62
N GLY A 200 -8.16 -35.51 8.78
CA GLY A 200 -7.27 -34.37 9.04
C GLY A 200 -8.01 -33.03 9.06
N ALA A 201 -8.95 -32.84 8.13
CA ALA A 201 -9.77 -31.64 8.04
C ALA A 201 -10.83 -31.55 9.15
N ALA A 202 -11.33 -32.68 9.68
CA ALA A 202 -12.43 -32.71 10.65
C ALA A 202 -12.13 -31.90 11.91
N GLY A 203 -10.91 -31.94 12.44
CA GLY A 203 -10.53 -31.14 13.62
C GLY A 203 -10.69 -29.64 13.38
N LEU A 204 -10.21 -29.15 12.21
CA LEU A 204 -10.33 -27.76 11.80
C LEU A 204 -11.79 -27.36 11.49
N ILE A 205 -12.52 -28.19 10.75
CA ILE A 205 -13.92 -27.93 10.38
C ILE A 205 -14.81 -27.88 11.63
N VAL A 206 -14.64 -28.81 12.58
CA VAL A 206 -15.41 -28.84 13.84
C VAL A 206 -15.07 -27.64 14.73
N SER A 207 -13.79 -27.25 14.84
CA SER A 207 -13.44 -26.03 15.60
C SER A 207 -14.04 -24.78 14.95
N LEU A 208 -13.93 -24.63 13.62
CA LEU A 208 -14.51 -23.50 12.90
C LEU A 208 -16.04 -23.46 12.97
N TYR A 209 -16.70 -24.62 12.93
CA TYR A 209 -18.15 -24.72 13.11
C TYR A 209 -18.58 -24.22 14.50
N HIS A 210 -17.91 -24.65 15.57
CA HIS A 210 -18.21 -24.17 16.92
C HIS A 210 -17.98 -22.66 17.08
N LEU A 211 -16.91 -22.13 16.49
CA LEU A 211 -16.58 -20.70 16.50
C LEU A 211 -17.61 -19.86 15.73
N GLN A 212 -17.93 -20.23 14.48
CA GLN A 212 -18.96 -19.58 13.68
C GLN A 212 -20.35 -19.66 14.34
N HIS A 213 -20.69 -20.81 14.95
CA HIS A 213 -21.97 -20.99 15.63
C HIS A 213 -22.08 -20.10 16.88
N LYS A 214 -21.01 -19.99 17.69
CA LYS A 214 -20.98 -19.08 18.85
C LYS A 214 -21.16 -17.62 18.40
N ALA A 215 -20.41 -17.18 17.39
CA ALA A 215 -20.49 -15.82 16.85
C ALA A 215 -21.91 -15.44 16.36
N ARG A 216 -22.62 -16.37 15.69
CA ARG A 216 -24.00 -16.15 15.22
C ARG A 216 -25.02 -15.99 16.35
N PHE A 217 -24.75 -16.52 17.55
CA PHE A 217 -25.66 -16.42 18.70
C PHE A 217 -25.39 -15.16 19.55
N GLU A 218 -24.13 -14.73 19.67
CA GLU A 218 -23.75 -13.54 20.46
C GLU A 218 -23.99 -12.22 19.72
N LYS A 219 -23.87 -12.19 18.38
CA LYS A 219 -24.19 -11.02 17.54
C LYS A 219 -24.99 -11.45 16.29
N PRO A 220 -26.34 -11.49 16.34
CA PRO A 220 -27.16 -11.86 15.18
C PRO A 220 -27.12 -10.78 14.09
N SER A 221 -26.26 -10.97 13.08
CA SER A 221 -26.13 -10.08 11.94
C SER A 221 -27.44 -9.98 11.14
N LYS A 222 -27.98 -8.77 10.96
CA LYS A 222 -29.23 -8.50 10.20
C LYS A 222 -29.14 -8.72 8.68
N ILE A 223 -28.03 -9.27 8.18
CA ILE A 223 -27.77 -9.41 6.75
C ILE A 223 -28.36 -10.72 6.24
N LYS A 224 -29.60 -10.66 5.74
CA LYS A 224 -30.22 -11.70 4.90
C LYS A 224 -30.11 -11.30 3.43
N GLY A 225 -28.92 -11.48 2.85
CA GLY A 225 -28.74 -11.46 1.40
C GLY A 225 -28.78 -12.88 0.83
N GLU A 226 -29.50 -13.10 -0.26
CA GLU A 226 -29.39 -14.35 -1.03
C GLU A 226 -28.09 -14.32 -1.86
N ILE A 227 -27.33 -15.42 -1.83
CA ILE A 227 -26.01 -15.49 -2.47
C ILE A 227 -26.19 -15.65 -3.99
N HIS A 228 -26.25 -14.53 -4.71
CA HIS A 228 -26.23 -14.53 -6.17
C HIS A 228 -24.83 -14.84 -6.71
N LEU A 229 -24.63 -16.07 -7.22
CA LEU A 229 -23.42 -16.52 -7.92
C LEU A 229 -22.97 -15.57 -9.05
N ALA A 230 -23.91 -14.88 -9.69
CA ALA A 230 -23.61 -13.87 -10.72
C ALA A 230 -22.82 -12.66 -10.18
N GLY A 231 -23.07 -12.23 -8.93
CA GLY A 231 -22.35 -11.12 -8.29
C GLY A 231 -20.92 -11.49 -7.87
N VAL A 232 -20.66 -12.77 -7.57
CA VAL A 232 -19.29 -13.27 -7.34
C VAL A 232 -18.50 -13.26 -8.66
N SER A 233 -19.16 -13.52 -9.79
CA SER A 233 -18.53 -13.52 -11.12
C SER A 233 -18.21 -12.13 -11.68
N SER A 234 -18.73 -11.04 -11.11
CA SER A 234 -18.35 -9.67 -11.48
C SER A 234 -17.29 -9.05 -10.55
N GLN A 235 -17.10 -9.61 -9.36
CA GLN A 235 -16.06 -9.21 -8.39
C GLN A 235 -14.73 -9.96 -8.59
N VAL A 236 -14.77 -11.13 -9.21
CA VAL A 236 -13.61 -11.81 -9.79
C VAL A 236 -13.46 -11.33 -11.23
N ASP A 237 -12.27 -10.92 -11.69
CA ASP A 237 -12.01 -10.70 -13.12
C ASP A 237 -11.98 -12.04 -13.88
N ALA A 238 -13.16 -12.62 -14.06
CA ALA A 238 -13.35 -13.87 -14.76
C ALA A 238 -12.92 -13.77 -16.23
N GLY A 239 -13.04 -12.59 -16.84
CA GLY A 239 -12.60 -12.35 -18.22
C GLY A 239 -11.08 -12.42 -18.35
N GLY A 240 -10.34 -11.70 -17.51
CA GLY A 240 -8.88 -11.72 -17.49
C GLY A 240 -8.35 -13.12 -17.15
N LEU A 241 -8.95 -13.79 -16.16
CA LEU A 241 -8.59 -15.16 -15.79
C LEU A 241 -8.90 -16.19 -16.89
N ILE A 242 -10.00 -16.04 -17.66
CA ILE A 242 -10.30 -16.91 -18.81
C ILE A 242 -9.34 -16.63 -19.97
N LEU A 243 -9.02 -15.37 -20.27
CA LEU A 243 -8.05 -15.00 -21.31
C LEU A 243 -6.64 -15.50 -20.97
N LEU A 244 -6.21 -15.34 -19.72
CA LEU A 244 -4.93 -15.84 -19.23
C LEU A 244 -4.86 -17.37 -19.26
N SER A 245 -5.84 -18.06 -18.67
CA SER A 245 -5.87 -19.52 -18.62
C SER A 245 -5.97 -20.17 -20.00
N GLY A 246 -6.88 -19.67 -20.85
CA GLY A 246 -7.05 -20.13 -22.23
C GLY A 246 -5.83 -19.83 -23.10
N GLY A 247 -5.24 -18.64 -22.94
CA GLY A 247 -4.01 -18.25 -23.63
C GLY A 247 -2.82 -19.15 -23.27
N LEU A 248 -2.60 -19.40 -21.97
CA LEU A 248 -1.54 -20.30 -21.49
C LEU A 248 -1.78 -21.75 -21.92
N ALA A 249 -3.00 -22.26 -21.81
CA ALA A 249 -3.33 -23.63 -22.22
C ALA A 249 -3.11 -23.84 -23.74
N LEU A 250 -3.59 -22.91 -24.56
CA LEU A 250 -3.42 -22.95 -26.01
C LEU A 250 -1.96 -22.71 -26.46
N PHE A 251 -1.14 -22.03 -25.67
CA PHE A 251 0.28 -21.85 -25.96
C PHE A 251 1.15 -23.04 -25.49
N LEU A 252 0.95 -23.53 -24.27
CA LEU A 252 1.87 -24.48 -23.62
C LEU A 252 1.52 -25.96 -23.86
N LEU A 253 0.24 -26.31 -23.88
CA LEU A 253 -0.16 -27.72 -24.08
C LEU A 253 0.26 -28.25 -25.46
N PRO A 254 0.16 -27.50 -26.58
CA PRO A 254 0.64 -27.97 -27.88
C PRO A 254 2.11 -28.40 -27.89
N ILE A 255 2.98 -27.70 -27.14
CA ILE A 255 4.42 -28.00 -27.05
C ILE A 255 4.66 -29.40 -26.47
N THR A 256 3.86 -29.81 -25.48
CA THR A 256 4.00 -31.12 -24.81
C THR A 256 3.17 -32.24 -25.44
N VAL A 257 2.11 -31.90 -26.19
CA VAL A 257 1.20 -32.89 -26.80
C VAL A 257 1.57 -33.19 -28.26
N TYR A 258 1.78 -32.18 -29.10
CA TYR A 258 2.06 -32.39 -30.53
C TYR A 258 3.53 -32.69 -30.84
N SER A 259 4.44 -32.62 -29.87
CA SER A 259 5.80 -33.16 -29.98
C SER A 259 5.85 -34.70 -30.03
N LYS A 260 4.70 -35.38 -30.02
CA LYS A 260 4.56 -36.85 -29.98
C LYS A 260 4.20 -37.50 -31.31
N THR A 261 3.82 -36.75 -32.34
CA THR A 261 3.47 -37.32 -33.65
C THR A 261 4.68 -37.97 -34.31
N THR A 262 4.47 -39.14 -34.90
CA THR A 262 5.50 -40.19 -35.02
C THR A 262 6.39 -40.11 -36.26
N ASP A 263 6.00 -39.29 -37.23
CA ASP A 263 6.74 -39.09 -38.48
C ASP A 263 7.59 -37.81 -38.39
N GLY A 264 8.72 -37.79 -39.11
CA GLY A 264 9.78 -36.76 -38.99
C GLY A 264 9.42 -35.34 -39.46
N ASP A 265 8.13 -35.04 -39.61
CA ASP A 265 7.65 -33.69 -39.85
C ASP A 265 7.85 -32.82 -38.60
N THR A 266 8.24 -31.57 -38.84
CA THR A 266 8.59 -30.64 -37.77
C THR A 266 7.42 -30.37 -36.84
N TRP A 267 7.74 -30.13 -35.56
CA TRP A 267 6.83 -29.59 -34.54
C TRP A 267 6.15 -28.27 -34.96
N MET A 268 6.59 -27.67 -36.07
CA MET A 268 6.03 -26.52 -36.78
C MET A 268 4.91 -26.90 -37.78
N THR A 269 4.15 -27.95 -37.51
CA THR A 269 2.97 -28.31 -38.31
C THR A 269 1.83 -27.33 -38.02
N ALA A 270 0.95 -27.04 -39.00
CA ALA A 270 -0.16 -26.10 -38.82
C ALA A 270 -1.08 -26.45 -37.62
N ARG A 271 -1.20 -27.74 -37.27
CA ARG A 271 -2.00 -28.24 -36.14
C ARG A 271 -1.45 -27.85 -34.76
N SER A 272 -0.14 -27.67 -34.62
CA SER A 272 0.51 -27.20 -33.38
C SER A 272 0.71 -25.68 -33.38
N LEU A 273 1.07 -25.09 -34.52
CA LEU A 273 1.27 -23.64 -34.63
C LEU A 273 -0.02 -22.83 -34.46
N LEU A 274 -1.16 -23.30 -35.00
CA LEU A 274 -2.43 -22.58 -34.91
C LEU A 274 -2.88 -22.30 -33.46
N PRO A 275 -2.97 -23.31 -32.54
CA PRO A 275 -3.30 -23.03 -31.15
C PRO A 275 -2.22 -22.20 -30.45
N MET A 276 -0.93 -22.38 -30.76
CA MET A 276 0.14 -21.56 -30.16
C MET A 276 0.03 -20.07 -30.53
N VAL A 277 -0.24 -19.76 -31.80
CA VAL A 277 -0.44 -18.37 -32.26
C VAL A 277 -1.73 -17.79 -31.67
N LEU A 278 -2.82 -18.56 -31.60
CA LEU A 278 -4.04 -18.14 -30.94
C LEU A 278 -3.84 -17.88 -29.45
N GLY A 279 -3.06 -18.74 -28.76
CA GLY A 279 -2.68 -18.56 -27.36
C GLY A 279 -1.89 -17.27 -27.13
N LEU A 280 -0.91 -16.96 -27.98
CA LEU A 280 -0.18 -15.69 -27.94
C LEU A 280 -1.08 -14.47 -28.17
N ILE A 281 -2.06 -14.57 -29.07
CA ILE A 281 -3.05 -13.49 -29.30
C ILE A 281 -3.91 -13.28 -28.04
N LEU A 282 -4.42 -14.35 -27.44
CA LEU A 282 -5.21 -14.25 -26.20
C LEU A 282 -4.41 -13.68 -25.03
N LEU A 283 -3.14 -14.08 -24.88
CA LEU A 283 -2.24 -13.51 -23.88
C LEU A 283 -1.96 -12.01 -24.12
N ALA A 284 -1.80 -11.60 -25.39
CA ALA A 284 -1.68 -10.19 -25.74
C ALA A 284 -2.98 -9.40 -25.47
N CYS A 285 -4.15 -10.04 -25.56
CA CYS A 285 -5.45 -9.45 -25.22
C CYS A 285 -5.67 -9.26 -23.70
N VAL A 286 -4.92 -9.91 -22.81
CA VAL A 286 -5.00 -9.68 -21.35
C VAL A 286 -4.64 -8.22 -21.02
N ILE A 287 -3.62 -7.65 -21.65
CA ILE A 287 -3.16 -6.27 -21.35
C ILE A 287 -4.25 -5.21 -21.61
N PRO A 288 -4.91 -5.14 -22.79
CA PRO A 288 -6.01 -4.21 -22.99
C PRO A 288 -7.28 -4.58 -22.20
N TRP A 289 -7.50 -5.86 -21.87
CA TRP A 289 -8.61 -6.27 -21.00
C TRP A 289 -8.45 -5.67 -19.59
N GLU A 290 -7.32 -5.93 -18.95
CA GLU A 290 -6.97 -5.43 -17.60
C GLU A 290 -6.93 -3.89 -17.55
N ARG A 291 -6.60 -3.23 -18.68
CA ARG A 291 -6.53 -1.76 -18.76
C ARG A 291 -7.88 -1.06 -19.01
N TYR A 292 -8.81 -1.68 -19.74
CA TYR A 292 -10.00 -1.00 -20.26
C TYR A 292 -11.34 -1.67 -19.92
N MET A 293 -11.36 -2.94 -19.49
CA MET A 293 -12.59 -3.70 -19.25
C MET A 293 -12.69 -4.29 -17.84
N ALA A 294 -11.58 -4.57 -17.16
CA ALA A 294 -11.59 -5.08 -15.79
C ALA A 294 -11.95 -3.98 -14.77
N THR A 295 -13.04 -4.17 -14.02
CA THR A 295 -13.42 -3.27 -12.90
C THR A 295 -12.54 -3.47 -11.67
N GLN A 296 -12.00 -4.67 -11.49
CA GLN A 296 -11.09 -5.07 -10.41
C GLN A 296 -9.99 -5.96 -11.02
N PRO A 297 -8.88 -5.38 -11.51
CA PRO A 297 -7.90 -6.08 -12.33
C PRO A 297 -7.20 -7.21 -11.57
N ALA A 298 -7.08 -8.38 -12.20
CA ALA A 298 -6.33 -9.51 -11.65
C ALA A 298 -4.81 -9.28 -11.74
N ILE A 299 -4.35 -8.51 -12.73
CA ILE A 299 -2.96 -8.11 -12.94
C ILE A 299 -2.86 -6.58 -12.98
N PRO A 300 -2.69 -5.89 -11.82
CA PRO A 300 -2.57 -4.44 -11.79
C PRO A 300 -1.31 -3.96 -12.53
N LEU A 301 -1.51 -3.38 -13.72
CA LEU A 301 -0.41 -3.00 -14.62
C LEU A 301 0.55 -1.95 -14.02
N HIS A 302 0.09 -1.16 -13.04
CA HIS A 302 0.91 -0.14 -12.38
C HIS A 302 2.08 -0.75 -11.57
N TYR A 303 1.94 -1.97 -11.04
CA TYR A 303 3.03 -2.65 -10.31
C TYR A 303 4.28 -2.90 -11.15
N PHE A 304 4.14 -3.02 -12.48
CA PHE A 304 5.28 -3.22 -13.38
C PHE A 304 6.14 -1.95 -13.59
N HIS A 305 5.64 -0.77 -13.20
CA HIS A 305 6.44 0.46 -13.20
C HIS A 305 7.36 0.57 -11.96
N THR A 306 6.97 -0.03 -10.83
CA THR A 306 7.72 0.01 -9.58
C THR A 306 8.81 -1.07 -9.55
N ARG A 307 10.08 -0.65 -9.66
CA ARG A 307 11.25 -1.59 -9.67
C ARG A 307 11.28 -2.57 -8.50
N GLY A 308 10.80 -2.15 -7.32
CA GLY A 308 10.71 -2.98 -6.11
C GLY A 308 9.71 -4.14 -6.19
N ILE A 309 8.77 -4.11 -7.13
CA ILE A 309 7.76 -5.15 -7.38
C ILE A 309 8.05 -5.85 -8.71
N ALA A 310 8.35 -5.09 -9.77
CA ALA A 310 8.64 -5.64 -11.10
C ALA A 310 9.84 -6.61 -11.12
N ALA A 311 10.94 -6.31 -10.42
CA ALA A 311 12.10 -7.19 -10.35
C ALA A 311 11.80 -8.54 -9.67
N PRO A 312 11.23 -8.61 -8.45
CA PRO A 312 10.85 -9.88 -7.84
C PRO A 312 9.82 -10.68 -8.65
N LEU A 313 8.87 -10.05 -9.36
CA LEU A 313 7.94 -10.74 -10.25
C LEU A 313 8.62 -11.45 -11.42
N VAL A 314 9.66 -10.86 -12.02
CA VAL A 314 10.46 -11.53 -13.07
C VAL A 314 11.36 -12.60 -12.46
N MET A 315 11.92 -12.37 -11.27
CA MET A 315 12.75 -13.36 -10.58
C MET A 315 11.96 -14.63 -10.26
N VAL A 316 10.76 -14.53 -9.66
CA VAL A 316 9.98 -15.72 -9.27
C VAL A 316 9.56 -16.55 -10.48
N LEU A 317 9.28 -15.88 -11.61
CA LEU A 317 8.97 -16.52 -12.89
C LEU A 317 10.17 -17.34 -13.42
N CYS A 318 11.35 -16.71 -13.51
CA CYS A 318 12.56 -17.37 -13.99
C CYS A 318 13.07 -18.46 -13.04
N GLU A 319 12.96 -18.24 -11.73
CA GLU A 319 13.30 -19.21 -10.68
C GLU A 319 12.43 -20.47 -10.83
N SER A 320 11.11 -20.29 -10.83
CA SER A 320 10.15 -21.40 -10.89
C SER A 320 10.26 -22.19 -12.19
N MET A 321 10.53 -21.51 -13.30
CA MET A 321 10.80 -22.13 -14.60
C MET A 321 12.09 -22.97 -14.59
N ALA A 322 13.14 -22.49 -13.93
CA ALA A 322 14.39 -23.24 -13.75
C ALA A 322 14.25 -24.41 -12.75
N PHE A 323 13.42 -24.28 -11.71
CA PHE A 323 13.13 -25.36 -10.77
C PHE A 323 12.28 -26.46 -11.41
N SER A 324 11.12 -26.09 -11.97
CA SER A 324 10.17 -27.04 -12.54
C SER A 324 10.80 -27.85 -13.67
N SER A 325 11.43 -27.19 -14.65
CA SER A 325 12.09 -27.88 -15.75
C SER A 325 13.08 -28.95 -15.27
N ALA A 326 13.84 -28.66 -14.21
CA ALA A 326 14.78 -29.58 -13.59
C ALA A 326 14.12 -30.73 -12.79
N HIS A 327 12.88 -30.63 -12.33
CA HIS A 327 12.24 -31.62 -11.45
C HIS A 327 11.27 -32.58 -12.15
N VAL A 328 10.60 -32.16 -13.25
CA VAL A 328 9.60 -32.95 -14.01
C VAL A 328 10.01 -34.41 -14.25
N TYR A 329 11.28 -34.62 -14.63
CA TYR A 329 11.82 -35.94 -14.98
C TYR A 329 12.83 -36.50 -13.96
N LEU A 330 12.92 -35.91 -12.75
CA LEU A 330 13.89 -36.30 -11.73
C LEU A 330 13.57 -37.66 -11.11
N ILE A 331 12.31 -37.93 -10.75
CA ILE A 331 11.87 -39.26 -10.28
C ILE A 331 12.04 -40.33 -11.38
N PRO A 332 11.60 -40.09 -12.64
CA PRO A 332 11.94 -40.97 -13.77
C PRO A 332 13.43 -41.28 -13.93
N PHE A 333 14.29 -40.26 -13.83
CA PHE A 333 15.75 -40.41 -13.86
C PHE A 333 16.26 -41.25 -12.68
N ALA A 334 15.80 -41.01 -11.46
CA ALA A 334 16.20 -41.74 -10.27
C ALA A 334 15.89 -43.24 -10.37
N VAL A 335 14.67 -43.60 -10.80
CA VAL A 335 14.26 -45.00 -10.90
C VAL A 335 14.87 -45.67 -12.15
N ALA A 336 14.75 -45.07 -13.33
CA ALA A 336 15.21 -45.69 -14.58
C ALA A 336 16.74 -45.67 -14.76
N ALA A 337 17.41 -44.56 -14.41
CA ALA A 337 18.83 -44.35 -14.68
C ALA A 337 19.76 -44.52 -13.46
N ARG A 338 19.26 -44.37 -12.22
CA ARG A 338 20.02 -44.64 -10.98
C ARG A 338 19.65 -45.95 -10.30
N GLY A 339 18.41 -46.42 -10.46
CA GLY A 339 17.93 -47.65 -9.82
C GLY A 339 17.49 -47.47 -8.38
N PHE A 340 17.09 -46.25 -8.03
CA PHE A 340 16.46 -45.97 -6.75
C PHE A 340 15.10 -46.67 -6.67
N ASP A 341 14.76 -47.16 -5.49
CA ASP A 341 13.39 -47.54 -5.16
C ASP A 341 12.48 -46.29 -5.10
N ALA A 342 11.17 -46.52 -4.95
CA ALA A 342 10.18 -45.46 -4.98
C ALA A 342 10.35 -44.45 -3.81
N GLY A 343 10.84 -44.90 -2.65
CA GLY A 343 11.08 -44.05 -1.48
C GLY A 343 12.32 -43.17 -1.67
N SER A 344 13.43 -43.76 -2.13
CA SER A 344 14.68 -43.08 -2.45
C SER A 344 14.53 -42.06 -3.58
N GLY A 345 13.63 -42.32 -4.55
CA GLY A 345 13.23 -41.34 -5.56
C GLY A 345 12.53 -40.12 -4.95
N VAL A 346 11.62 -40.32 -3.99
CA VAL A 346 10.96 -39.23 -3.22
C VAL A 346 11.99 -38.46 -2.40
N TYR A 347 12.90 -39.14 -1.69
CA TYR A 347 13.95 -38.48 -0.90
C TYR A 347 14.86 -37.60 -1.77
N LEU A 348 15.23 -38.04 -2.97
CA LEU A 348 16.02 -37.22 -3.90
C LEU A 348 15.25 -35.96 -4.32
N SER A 349 14.01 -36.11 -4.84
CA SER A 349 13.20 -34.95 -5.28
C SER A 349 12.98 -33.93 -4.16
N GLN A 350 12.64 -34.42 -2.97
CA GLN A 350 12.28 -33.56 -1.84
C GLN A 350 13.48 -33.02 -1.03
N THR A 351 14.71 -33.44 -1.33
CA THR A 351 15.92 -32.87 -0.69
C THR A 351 16.06 -31.38 -0.98
N CYS A 352 15.68 -30.93 -2.19
CA CYS A 352 15.63 -29.51 -2.52
C CYS A 352 14.62 -28.77 -1.62
N THR A 353 13.40 -29.27 -1.50
CA THR A 353 12.32 -28.69 -0.68
C THR A 353 12.68 -28.61 0.80
N VAL A 354 13.21 -29.68 1.38
CA VAL A 354 13.62 -29.73 2.80
C VAL A 354 14.73 -28.72 3.06
N THR A 355 15.74 -28.66 2.19
CA THR A 355 16.85 -27.70 2.33
C THR A 355 16.37 -26.26 2.12
N GLN A 356 15.42 -26.02 1.21
CA GLN A 356 14.77 -24.73 0.99
C GLN A 356 14.06 -24.22 2.24
N ILE A 357 13.27 -25.07 2.92
CA ILE A 357 12.56 -24.69 4.15
C ILE A 357 13.55 -24.34 5.27
N ILE A 358 14.56 -25.19 5.51
CA ILE A 358 15.60 -24.93 6.54
C ILE A 358 16.31 -23.61 6.26
N THR A 359 16.71 -23.37 5.01
CA THR A 359 17.41 -22.15 4.61
C THR A 359 16.51 -20.93 4.68
N GLY A 360 15.24 -21.05 4.29
CA GLY A 360 14.25 -19.97 4.38
C GLY A 360 13.99 -19.52 5.81
N ILE A 361 13.94 -20.44 6.78
CA ILE A 361 13.85 -20.12 8.21
C ILE A 361 15.10 -19.34 8.66
N ILE A 362 16.30 -19.82 8.32
CA ILE A 362 17.57 -19.16 8.68
C ILE A 362 17.67 -17.76 8.08
N VAL A 363 17.31 -17.62 6.80
CA VAL A 363 17.33 -16.35 6.06
C VAL A 363 16.27 -15.39 6.57
N GLY A 364 15.07 -15.85 6.92
CA GLY A 364 14.04 -15.03 7.56
C GLY A 364 14.53 -14.43 8.88
N VAL A 365 15.15 -15.24 9.74
CA VAL A 365 15.78 -14.75 11.00
C VAL A 365 16.95 -13.81 10.73
N ALA A 366 17.73 -14.06 9.67
CA ALA A 366 18.85 -13.20 9.29
C ALA A 366 18.40 -11.85 8.70
N MET A 367 17.33 -11.82 7.89
CA MET A 367 16.69 -10.60 7.40
C MET A 367 16.08 -9.79 8.54
N TYR A 368 15.43 -10.44 9.51
CA TYR A 368 14.92 -9.79 10.73
C TYR A 368 16.04 -9.09 11.52
N ARG A 369 17.20 -9.74 11.69
CA ARG A 369 18.34 -9.14 12.43
C ARG A 369 19.12 -8.09 11.63
N LEU A 370 19.40 -8.31 10.35
CA LEU A 370 20.25 -7.43 9.53
C LEU A 370 19.45 -6.33 8.81
N ARG A 371 18.12 -6.44 8.78
CA ARG A 371 17.18 -5.50 8.16
C ARG A 371 17.45 -5.18 6.70
N ARG A 372 17.95 -6.14 5.92
CA ARG A 372 18.15 -6.03 4.47
C ARG A 372 17.76 -7.34 3.79
N TYR A 373 17.12 -7.28 2.63
CA TYR A 373 16.66 -8.44 1.87
C TYR A 373 17.43 -8.65 0.55
N ARG A 374 17.82 -7.57 -0.14
CA ARG A 374 18.53 -7.62 -1.44
C ARG A 374 19.80 -8.47 -1.41
N SER A 375 20.60 -8.37 -0.34
CA SER A 375 21.84 -9.14 -0.20
C SER A 375 21.59 -10.65 -0.20
N PHE A 376 20.51 -11.12 0.45
CA PHE A 376 20.17 -12.55 0.48
C PHE A 376 19.67 -13.04 -0.87
N ALA A 377 18.81 -12.26 -1.55
CA ALA A 377 18.39 -12.56 -2.93
C ALA A 377 19.59 -12.67 -3.89
N THR A 378 20.56 -11.77 -3.76
CA THR A 378 21.78 -11.75 -4.59
C THR A 378 22.66 -12.97 -4.34
N ILE A 379 22.94 -13.31 -3.07
CA ILE A 379 23.75 -14.48 -2.70
C ILE A 379 23.05 -15.77 -3.12
N GLY A 380 21.74 -15.89 -2.89
CA GLY A 380 20.92 -17.03 -3.34
C GLY A 380 20.94 -17.21 -4.86
N GLY A 381 20.86 -16.10 -5.61
CA GLY A 381 21.02 -16.10 -7.07
C GLY A 381 22.37 -16.67 -7.51
N MET A 382 23.47 -16.29 -6.86
CA MET A 382 24.80 -16.84 -7.15
C MET A 382 24.90 -18.33 -6.81
N ILE A 383 24.32 -18.76 -5.68
CA ILE A 383 24.24 -20.18 -5.31
C ILE A 383 23.44 -20.97 -6.35
N ARG A 384 22.33 -20.43 -6.86
CA ARG A 384 21.56 -21.05 -7.96
C ARG A 384 22.39 -21.19 -9.24
N VAL A 385 23.17 -20.18 -9.63
CA VAL A 385 24.07 -20.26 -10.80
C VAL A 385 25.10 -21.38 -10.61
N ILE A 386 25.73 -21.45 -9.44
CA ILE A 386 26.70 -22.50 -9.11
C ILE A 386 26.02 -23.88 -9.11
N GLY A 387 24.87 -24.03 -8.46
CA GLY A 387 24.12 -25.28 -8.35
C GLY A 387 23.70 -25.83 -9.72
N ASN A 388 23.14 -24.98 -10.60
CA ASN A 388 22.78 -25.40 -11.96
C ASN A 388 24.03 -25.73 -12.80
N GLY A 389 25.11 -24.93 -12.69
CA GLY A 389 26.37 -25.23 -13.37
C GLY A 389 26.96 -26.58 -12.94
N LEU A 390 26.90 -26.90 -11.63
CA LEU A 390 27.38 -28.17 -11.09
C LEU A 390 26.50 -29.33 -11.53
N MET A 391 25.17 -29.17 -11.56
CA MET A 391 24.21 -30.20 -12.00
C MET A 391 24.48 -30.71 -13.42
N ILE A 392 25.04 -29.90 -14.33
CA ILE A 392 25.42 -30.34 -15.69
C ILE A 392 26.37 -31.54 -15.64
N ARG A 393 27.27 -31.59 -14.64
CA ARG A 393 28.10 -32.77 -14.34
C ARG A 393 27.39 -33.75 -13.42
N LEU A 394 26.84 -33.26 -12.30
CA LEU A 394 26.43 -34.13 -11.19
C LEU A 394 25.18 -34.96 -11.50
N ARG A 395 24.23 -34.47 -12.31
CA ARG A 395 23.06 -35.25 -12.76
C ARG A 395 23.37 -36.20 -13.93
N SER A 396 24.56 -36.82 -13.90
CA SER A 396 24.97 -37.90 -14.78
C SER A 396 24.72 -39.27 -14.15
N SER A 397 24.45 -40.27 -14.99
CA SER A 397 24.39 -41.68 -14.58
C SER A 397 25.69 -42.22 -13.98
N SER A 398 26.83 -41.55 -14.16
CA SER A 398 28.14 -41.93 -13.61
C SER A 398 28.46 -41.39 -12.21
N SER A 399 27.67 -40.46 -11.69
CA SER A 399 27.95 -39.80 -10.40
C SER A 399 27.75 -40.74 -9.20
N SER A 400 28.27 -40.37 -8.04
CA SER A 400 27.89 -40.96 -6.75
C SER A 400 26.50 -40.45 -6.32
N ASP A 401 25.82 -41.18 -5.43
CA ASP A 401 24.52 -40.73 -4.92
C ASP A 401 24.68 -39.48 -4.05
N ALA A 402 25.76 -39.39 -3.27
CA ALA A 402 26.11 -38.20 -2.50
C ALA A 402 26.27 -36.93 -3.38
N GLU A 403 26.83 -37.06 -4.59
CA GLU A 403 26.89 -35.95 -5.56
C GLU A 403 25.49 -35.50 -6.05
N LEU A 404 24.54 -36.43 -6.21
CA LEU A 404 23.16 -36.12 -6.60
C LEU A 404 22.42 -35.39 -5.47
N PHE A 405 22.48 -35.91 -4.24
CA PHE A 405 21.87 -35.25 -3.08
C PHE A 405 22.52 -33.88 -2.80
N LEU A 406 23.85 -33.74 -2.96
CA LEU A 406 24.54 -32.45 -2.83
C LEU A 406 24.07 -31.43 -3.86
N ALA A 407 23.78 -31.84 -5.10
CA ALA A 407 23.19 -30.95 -6.10
C ALA A 407 21.84 -30.41 -5.62
N GLU A 408 20.93 -31.25 -5.12
CA GLU A 408 19.62 -30.80 -4.63
C GLU A 408 19.73 -29.94 -3.36
N VAL A 409 20.69 -30.21 -2.47
CA VAL A 409 21.02 -29.33 -1.34
C VAL A 409 21.44 -27.94 -1.82
N LEU A 410 22.31 -27.83 -2.82
CA LEU A 410 22.71 -26.52 -3.38
C LEU A 410 21.51 -25.78 -4.01
N GLN A 411 20.59 -26.49 -4.65
CA GLN A 411 19.38 -25.86 -5.19
C GLN A 411 18.46 -25.36 -4.07
N GLY A 412 18.22 -26.17 -3.04
CA GLY A 412 17.41 -25.77 -1.89
C GLY A 412 18.01 -24.59 -1.13
N LEU A 413 19.33 -24.56 -0.91
CA LEU A 413 20.03 -23.41 -0.34
C LEU A 413 19.76 -22.13 -1.15
N GLY A 414 19.91 -22.20 -2.48
CA GLY A 414 19.65 -21.06 -3.36
C GLY A 414 18.19 -20.56 -3.28
N ARG A 415 17.21 -21.46 -3.39
CA ARG A 415 15.77 -21.12 -3.34
C ARG A 415 15.36 -20.55 -1.97
N GLY A 416 15.82 -21.17 -0.88
CA GLY A 416 15.53 -20.70 0.48
C GLY A 416 16.11 -19.32 0.80
N MET A 417 17.12 -18.85 0.06
CA MET A 417 17.59 -17.47 0.12
C MET A 417 16.80 -16.49 -0.77
N ILE A 418 16.34 -16.96 -1.93
CA ILE A 418 15.65 -16.14 -2.94
C ILE A 418 14.18 -15.92 -2.57
N ASP A 419 13.43 -16.99 -2.35
CA ASP A 419 11.96 -16.93 -2.28
C ASP A 419 11.48 -16.01 -1.14
N PRO A 420 11.99 -16.10 0.11
CA PRO A 420 11.58 -15.18 1.18
C PRO A 420 11.92 -13.71 0.87
N ALA A 421 13.03 -13.46 0.17
CA ALA A 421 13.46 -12.11 -0.20
C ALA A 421 12.64 -11.52 -1.37
N ILE A 422 12.14 -12.37 -2.28
CA ILE A 422 11.19 -11.98 -3.34
C ILE A 422 9.86 -11.53 -2.73
N PHE A 423 9.25 -12.37 -1.89
CA PHE A 423 7.97 -12.05 -1.25
C PHE A 423 8.10 -10.79 -0.40
N LEU A 424 9.09 -10.74 0.49
CA LEU A 424 9.31 -9.58 1.36
C LEU A 424 9.58 -8.29 0.58
N SER A 425 10.40 -8.32 -0.49
CA SER A 425 10.70 -7.12 -1.29
C SER A 425 9.47 -6.49 -1.93
N ALA A 426 8.49 -7.30 -2.34
CA ALA A 426 7.29 -6.81 -3.01
C ALA A 426 6.20 -6.40 -2.01
N GLN A 427 6.03 -7.18 -0.93
CA GLN A 427 5.10 -6.90 0.17
C GLN A 427 5.44 -5.58 0.87
N VAL A 428 6.72 -5.33 1.15
CA VAL A 428 7.22 -4.10 1.79
C VAL A 428 7.03 -2.83 0.93
N MET A 429 6.61 -2.95 -0.33
CA MET A 429 6.42 -1.83 -1.26
C MET A 429 4.95 -1.46 -1.51
N VAL A 430 3.99 -2.15 -0.86
CA VAL A 430 2.55 -1.89 -1.02
C VAL A 430 1.83 -1.83 0.33
N PRO A 431 0.72 -1.07 0.45
CA PRO A 431 -0.07 -1.01 1.67
C PRO A 431 -0.67 -2.38 2.06
N ALA A 432 -1.05 -2.54 3.33
CA ALA A 432 -1.64 -3.74 3.88
C ALA A 432 -2.95 -4.15 3.15
N ALA A 433 -3.71 -3.18 2.65
CA ALA A 433 -4.88 -3.41 1.81
C ALA A 433 -4.54 -4.15 0.49
N GLU A 434 -3.38 -3.86 -0.10
CA GLU A 434 -2.90 -4.47 -1.35
C GLU A 434 -1.98 -5.69 -1.15
N LEU A 435 -1.52 -5.92 0.08
CA LEU A 435 -0.63 -7.03 0.46
C LEU A 435 -1.12 -8.40 -0.05
N GLY A 436 -2.43 -8.64 0.05
CA GLY A 436 -3.07 -9.86 -0.46
C GLY A 436 -2.99 -9.98 -1.99
N GLN A 437 -3.18 -8.88 -2.71
CA GLN A 437 -3.16 -8.83 -4.17
C GLN A 437 -1.74 -9.03 -4.72
N VAL A 438 -0.73 -8.35 -4.15
CA VAL A 438 0.69 -8.57 -4.50
C VAL A 438 1.14 -9.99 -4.18
N THR A 439 0.75 -10.53 -3.02
CA THR A 439 1.10 -11.92 -2.64
C THR A 439 0.46 -12.93 -3.60
N ALA A 440 -0.79 -12.71 -4.00
CA ALA A 440 -1.46 -13.53 -5.01
C ALA A 440 -0.78 -13.45 -6.39
N LEU A 441 -0.38 -12.25 -6.82
CA LEU A 441 0.32 -12.02 -8.09
C LEU A 441 1.67 -12.74 -8.15
N ILE A 442 2.48 -12.67 -7.08
CA ILE A 442 3.75 -13.42 -6.98
C ILE A 442 3.49 -14.93 -7.06
N ALA A 443 2.51 -15.44 -6.30
CA ALA A 443 2.16 -16.85 -6.30
C ALA A 443 1.57 -17.33 -7.66
N MET A 444 0.93 -16.44 -8.43
CA MET A 444 0.49 -16.72 -9.79
C MET A 444 1.68 -16.78 -10.77
N MET A 445 2.61 -15.81 -10.68
CA MET A 445 3.84 -15.80 -11.50
C MET A 445 4.74 -17.01 -11.22
N GLN A 446 4.76 -17.50 -9.97
CA GLN A 446 5.43 -18.75 -9.58
C GLN A 446 4.89 -19.96 -10.35
N HIS A 447 3.56 -20.15 -10.39
CA HIS A 447 2.95 -21.24 -11.16
C HIS A 447 3.04 -21.05 -12.68
N LEU A 448 2.97 -19.82 -13.18
CA LEU A 448 3.23 -19.52 -14.59
C LEU A 448 4.65 -19.95 -15.00
N GLY A 449 5.65 -19.65 -14.15
CA GLY A 449 7.02 -20.11 -14.34
C GLY A 449 7.10 -21.64 -14.33
N GLY A 450 6.41 -22.29 -13.38
CA GLY A 450 6.27 -23.74 -13.34
C GLY A 450 5.71 -24.34 -14.63
N ALA A 451 4.60 -23.80 -15.16
CA ALA A 451 4.01 -24.25 -16.41
C ALA A 451 4.97 -24.11 -17.60
N LEU A 452 5.68 -22.97 -17.71
CA LEU A 452 6.69 -22.77 -18.75
C LEU A 452 7.86 -23.76 -18.61
N GLY A 453 8.33 -24.02 -17.39
CA GLY A 453 9.41 -24.97 -17.10
C GLY A 453 9.07 -26.39 -17.49
N ALA A 454 7.89 -26.87 -17.08
CA ALA A 454 7.38 -28.19 -17.44
C ALA A 454 7.15 -28.33 -18.95
N ALA A 455 6.62 -27.29 -19.62
CA ALA A 455 6.41 -27.30 -21.07
C ALA A 455 7.73 -27.46 -21.85
N ILE A 456 8.77 -26.72 -21.46
CA ILE A 456 10.08 -26.79 -22.11
C ILE A 456 10.77 -28.13 -21.83
N ALA A 457 10.76 -28.61 -20.58
CA ALA A 457 11.31 -29.93 -20.24
C ALA A 457 10.60 -31.06 -21.01
N GLY A 458 9.27 -30.99 -21.12
CA GLY A 458 8.46 -31.90 -21.94
C GLY A 458 8.83 -31.88 -23.42
N GLY A 459 8.98 -30.68 -24.00
CA GLY A 459 9.43 -30.51 -25.38
C GLY A 459 10.84 -31.08 -25.63
N ILE A 460 11.79 -30.86 -24.70
CA ILE A 460 13.15 -31.43 -24.77
C ILE A 460 13.10 -32.97 -24.68
N TYR A 461 12.35 -33.52 -23.72
CA TYR A 461 12.21 -34.97 -23.55
C TYR A 461 11.57 -35.62 -24.78
N ALA A 462 10.43 -35.12 -25.25
CA ALA A 462 9.70 -35.69 -26.39
C ALA A 462 10.53 -35.67 -27.69
N SER A 463 11.20 -34.55 -27.99
CA SER A 463 12.00 -34.40 -29.21
C SER A 463 13.32 -35.17 -29.20
N ASN A 464 14.00 -35.29 -28.05
CA ASN A 464 15.35 -35.84 -27.99
C ASN A 464 15.43 -37.28 -27.48
N MET A 465 14.52 -37.73 -26.60
CA MET A 465 14.69 -39.00 -25.87
C MET A 465 14.77 -40.21 -26.81
N LYS A 466 13.84 -40.36 -27.77
CA LYS A 466 13.87 -41.46 -28.75
C LYS A 466 15.13 -41.44 -29.62
N SER A 467 15.62 -40.24 -29.98
CA SER A 467 16.85 -40.07 -30.75
C SER A 467 18.09 -40.50 -29.96
N ARG A 468 18.18 -40.08 -28.69
CA ARG A 468 19.28 -40.42 -27.78
C ARG A 468 19.30 -41.91 -27.42
N LEU A 469 18.13 -42.53 -27.24
CA LEU A 469 18.01 -43.98 -27.06
C LEU A 469 18.55 -44.74 -28.28
N ARG A 470 18.15 -44.38 -29.50
CA ARG A 470 18.68 -44.99 -30.75
C ARG A 470 20.21 -44.87 -30.84
N PHE A 471 20.75 -43.67 -30.55
CA PHE A 471 22.18 -43.40 -30.62
C PHE A 471 23.00 -44.24 -29.62
N HIS A 472 22.56 -44.37 -28.37
CA HIS A 472 23.31 -45.09 -27.34
C HIS A 472 23.14 -46.62 -27.42
N LEU A 473 21.98 -47.12 -27.89
CA LEU A 473 21.71 -48.57 -27.96
C LEU A 473 22.44 -49.30 -29.10
N ARG A 474 22.86 -48.58 -30.16
CA ARG A 474 23.72 -49.00 -31.30
C ARG A 474 23.28 -50.20 -32.17
N ASN A 475 22.56 -51.19 -31.64
CA ASN A 475 22.24 -52.46 -32.29
C ASN A 475 20.85 -52.46 -32.99
N GLU A 476 20.44 -51.35 -33.60
CA GLU A 476 19.10 -51.16 -34.20
C GLU A 476 17.94 -51.76 -33.37
N PRO A 477 17.74 -51.30 -32.12
CA PRO A 477 16.65 -51.81 -31.27
C PRO A 477 15.30 -51.59 -31.95
N SER A 478 14.40 -52.58 -31.84
CA SER A 478 13.06 -52.50 -32.41
C SER A 478 12.32 -51.27 -31.88
N GLN A 479 11.51 -50.61 -32.73
CA GLN A 479 10.77 -49.40 -32.33
C GLN A 479 9.92 -49.63 -31.08
N SER A 480 9.33 -50.83 -30.93
CA SER A 480 8.61 -51.25 -29.72
C SER A 480 9.41 -51.10 -28.42
N VAL A 481 10.70 -51.44 -28.40
CA VAL A 481 11.55 -51.32 -27.20
C VAL A 481 11.87 -49.86 -26.89
N ILE A 482 12.11 -49.04 -27.92
CA ILE A 482 12.30 -47.59 -27.74
C ILE A 482 11.01 -46.94 -27.20
N ASP A 483 9.87 -47.33 -27.75
CA ASP A 483 8.56 -46.77 -27.37
C ASP A 483 8.12 -47.23 -25.98
N ASP A 484 8.38 -48.48 -25.58
CA ASP A 484 8.13 -48.95 -24.21
C ASP A 484 9.02 -48.21 -23.19
N ILE A 485 10.32 -48.05 -23.44
CA ILE A 485 11.24 -47.30 -22.55
C ILE A 485 10.89 -45.79 -22.50
N TYR A 486 10.34 -45.24 -23.57
CA TYR A 486 9.90 -43.84 -23.64
C TYR A 486 8.57 -43.60 -22.91
N SER A 487 7.68 -44.59 -22.90
CA SER A 487 6.29 -44.47 -22.43
C SER A 487 6.04 -45.06 -21.03
N SER A 488 6.93 -45.90 -20.52
CA SER A 488 6.81 -46.58 -19.23
C SER A 488 8.09 -46.43 -18.40
N LEU A 489 7.93 -46.36 -17.07
CA LEU A 489 9.03 -46.28 -16.10
C LEU A 489 9.67 -47.64 -15.83
N THR A 490 8.91 -48.73 -16.01
CA THR A 490 9.36 -50.10 -15.74
C THR A 490 9.26 -51.02 -16.97
N GLY A 491 8.40 -50.68 -17.94
CA GLY A 491 8.28 -51.42 -19.21
C GLY A 491 9.54 -51.29 -20.08
N GLY A 492 9.95 -52.40 -20.70
CA GLY A 492 11.06 -52.43 -21.67
C GLY A 492 12.47 -52.18 -21.12
N LEU A 493 12.63 -51.91 -19.81
CA LEU A 493 13.94 -51.62 -19.21
C LEU A 493 14.86 -52.86 -19.17
N PRO A 494 16.08 -52.79 -19.72
CA PRO A 494 17.05 -53.89 -19.63
C PRO A 494 17.52 -54.14 -18.19
N GLY A 495 17.96 -55.37 -17.93
CA GLY A 495 18.44 -55.79 -16.60
C GLY A 495 19.65 -55.00 -16.10
N TRP A 496 19.85 -54.98 -14.77
CA TRP A 496 21.01 -54.30 -14.20
C TRP A 496 22.32 -54.95 -14.62
N GLY A 497 23.29 -54.11 -15.00
CA GLY A 497 24.61 -54.54 -15.46
C GLY A 497 24.74 -54.78 -16.97
N THR A 498 23.65 -54.86 -17.74
CA THR A 498 23.77 -55.10 -19.20
C THR A 498 24.22 -53.84 -19.97
N PRO A 499 24.88 -53.99 -21.14
CA PRO A 499 25.27 -52.86 -21.98
C PRO A 499 24.11 -51.96 -22.40
N GLU A 500 22.93 -52.55 -22.63
CA GLU A 500 21.71 -51.86 -23.02
C GLU A 500 21.19 -50.99 -21.87
N ARG A 501 21.28 -51.46 -20.61
CA ARG A 501 20.93 -50.63 -19.46
C ARG A 501 21.88 -49.44 -19.33
N TRP A 502 23.17 -49.62 -19.58
CA TRP A 502 24.14 -48.51 -19.63
C TRP A 502 23.84 -47.50 -20.76
N ALA A 503 23.33 -47.95 -21.90
CA ALA A 503 22.88 -47.07 -22.97
C ALA A 503 21.66 -46.22 -22.56
N VAL A 504 20.64 -46.83 -21.94
CA VAL A 504 19.46 -46.11 -21.40
C VAL A 504 19.88 -45.09 -20.34
N ARG A 505 20.80 -45.46 -19.43
CA ARG A 505 21.36 -44.56 -18.40
C ARG A 505 22.03 -43.32 -19.01
N ARG A 506 22.78 -43.46 -20.10
CA ARG A 506 23.39 -42.34 -20.83
C ARG A 506 22.37 -41.47 -21.55
N ALA A 507 21.37 -42.06 -22.21
CA ALA A 507 20.28 -41.31 -22.84
C ALA A 507 19.55 -40.40 -21.83
N TYR A 508 19.19 -40.93 -20.66
CA TYR A 508 18.62 -40.14 -19.55
C TYR A 508 19.58 -39.04 -19.05
N SER A 509 20.89 -39.29 -19.01
CA SER A 509 21.90 -38.30 -18.60
C SER A 509 21.98 -37.13 -19.60
N ASP A 510 21.95 -37.41 -20.90
CA ASP A 510 21.98 -36.39 -21.96
C ASP A 510 20.76 -35.45 -21.83
N ILE A 511 19.56 -36.01 -21.61
CA ILE A 511 18.32 -35.22 -21.45
C ILE A 511 18.36 -34.34 -20.20
N MET A 512 18.76 -34.88 -19.05
CA MET A 512 18.91 -34.09 -17.81
C MET A 512 19.97 -32.99 -17.98
N GLY A 513 21.03 -33.24 -18.75
CA GLY A 513 22.03 -32.24 -19.13
C GLY A 513 21.43 -31.07 -19.92
N TYR A 514 20.66 -31.34 -20.99
CA TYR A 514 20.04 -30.29 -21.80
C TYR A 514 19.05 -29.43 -21.01
N ILE A 515 18.24 -30.06 -20.17
CA ILE A 515 17.32 -29.37 -19.25
C ILE A 515 18.11 -28.48 -18.28
N THR A 516 19.21 -28.96 -17.73
CA THR A 516 20.02 -28.22 -16.76
C THR A 516 20.73 -27.00 -17.39
N VAL A 517 21.17 -27.09 -18.65
CA VAL A 517 21.77 -25.94 -19.37
C VAL A 517 20.79 -24.77 -19.50
N LEU A 518 19.50 -25.05 -19.72
CA LEU A 518 18.45 -24.03 -19.67
C LEU A 518 18.31 -23.45 -18.26
N GLY A 519 18.23 -24.31 -17.23
CA GLY A 519 18.16 -23.90 -15.83
C GLY A 519 19.32 -22.98 -15.41
N LEU A 520 20.53 -23.22 -15.92
CA LEU A 520 21.69 -22.34 -15.73
C LEU A 520 21.44 -20.94 -16.32
N GLY A 521 21.02 -20.84 -17.59
CA GLY A 521 20.73 -19.55 -18.23
C GLY A 521 19.67 -18.74 -17.48
N LEU A 522 18.64 -19.41 -16.98
CA LEU A 522 17.59 -18.78 -16.17
C LEU A 522 18.07 -18.35 -14.78
N SER A 523 18.93 -19.15 -14.13
CA SER A 523 19.54 -18.76 -12.85
C SER A 523 20.43 -17.52 -12.96
N ILE A 524 21.11 -17.33 -14.11
CA ILE A 524 21.88 -16.11 -14.40
C ILE A 524 20.95 -14.90 -14.51
N ALA A 525 19.78 -15.05 -15.14
CA ALA A 525 18.77 -13.99 -15.20
C ALA A 525 18.26 -13.63 -13.79
N VAL A 526 17.95 -14.62 -12.95
CA VAL A 526 17.53 -14.40 -11.55
C VAL A 526 18.60 -13.63 -10.77
N ALA A 527 19.87 -14.00 -10.88
CA ALA A 527 20.97 -13.27 -10.25
C ALA A 527 21.09 -11.83 -10.79
N GLY A 528 20.89 -11.61 -12.09
CA GLY A 528 20.87 -10.29 -12.71
C GLY A 528 19.75 -9.39 -12.17
N PHE A 529 18.51 -9.89 -12.09
CA PHE A 529 17.39 -9.13 -11.53
C PHE A 529 17.50 -8.90 -10.02
N ALA A 530 18.16 -9.80 -9.27
CA ALA A 530 18.45 -9.58 -7.85
C ALA A 530 19.29 -8.31 -7.60
N PHE A 531 20.21 -7.96 -8.51
CA PHE A 531 20.95 -6.70 -8.44
C PHE A 531 20.07 -5.47 -8.72
N LEU A 532 18.98 -5.60 -9.46
CA LEU A 532 18.06 -4.50 -9.78
C LEU A 532 17.04 -4.20 -8.68
N MET A 533 16.88 -5.10 -7.70
CA MET A 533 16.07 -4.86 -6.51
C MET A 533 16.65 -3.67 -5.70
N PRO A 534 15.80 -2.78 -5.16
CA PRO A 534 16.26 -1.69 -4.29
C PRO A 534 16.78 -2.24 -2.95
N ASP A 535 17.84 -1.64 -2.40
CA ASP A 535 18.43 -2.01 -1.10
C ASP A 535 17.85 -1.15 0.03
N LYS A 536 16.53 -1.24 0.26
CA LYS A 536 15.91 -0.54 1.39
C LYS A 536 16.19 -1.27 2.70
N ARG A 537 16.39 -0.51 3.78
CA ARG A 537 16.48 -1.06 5.13
C ARG A 537 15.07 -1.31 5.64
N LEU A 538 14.82 -2.50 6.21
CA LEU A 538 13.57 -2.80 6.90
C LEU A 538 13.51 -1.94 8.18
N VAL A 539 12.38 -1.27 8.41
CA VAL A 539 12.08 -0.52 9.64
C VAL A 539 11.43 -1.50 10.64
N ASP A 540 11.35 -1.16 11.93
CA ASP A 540 10.82 -2.08 12.97
C ASP A 540 9.28 -2.19 12.99
N GLY A 541 8.58 -1.37 12.20
CA GLY A 541 7.15 -1.50 11.93
C GLY A 541 6.87 -2.53 10.83
N HIS A 542 5.66 -3.08 10.82
CA HIS A 542 5.19 -4.04 9.83
C HIS A 542 5.14 -3.39 8.45
N ASP A 543 5.89 -3.92 7.48
CA ASP A 543 6.05 -3.39 6.11
C ASP A 543 6.50 -1.92 6.02
N LEU A 544 7.23 -1.51 4.97
CA LEU A 544 7.62 -0.09 4.84
C LEU A 544 6.42 0.80 4.45
N ALA A 545 5.33 0.17 3.99
CA ALA A 545 4.06 0.83 3.69
C ALA A 545 2.99 0.61 4.78
N ALA A 546 3.10 -0.41 5.64
CA ALA A 546 2.26 -0.52 6.83
C ALA A 546 2.91 0.08 8.10
N ALA A 547 4.19 0.51 8.05
CA ALA A 547 4.69 1.55 8.96
C ALA A 547 3.97 2.90 8.78
N LEU A 548 3.09 3.01 7.76
CA LEU A 548 2.15 4.12 7.54
C LEU A 548 0.68 3.73 7.87
N GLU A 549 0.39 2.46 8.20
CA GLU A 549 -0.98 1.92 8.41
C GLU A 549 -1.15 0.99 9.65
N ALA A 550 -0.08 0.66 10.38
CA ALA A 550 -0.07 -0.30 11.49
C ALA A 550 0.37 0.32 12.82
N HIS A 551 0.16 1.63 12.94
CA HIS A 551 -0.14 2.29 14.21
C HIS A 551 -1.63 2.09 14.48
N ASP A 552 -2.00 0.85 14.84
CA ASP A 552 -3.40 0.41 14.94
C ASP A 552 -3.51 -0.84 15.86
N ASP A 553 -3.21 -0.70 17.17
CA ASP A 553 -3.77 -1.48 18.32
C ASP A 553 -2.97 -1.25 19.64
N GLU A 554 -3.23 -0.15 20.38
CA GLU A 554 -3.50 -0.21 21.85
C GLU A 554 -3.96 1.16 22.41
N SER A 555 -5.12 1.21 23.10
CA SER A 555 -5.83 2.48 23.29
C SER A 555 -6.76 2.65 24.52
N ASN A 556 -6.71 3.86 25.09
CA ASN A 556 -7.61 4.56 26.03
C ASN A 556 -7.11 6.03 25.99
N ILE A 557 -7.85 7.15 26.10
CA ILE A 557 -8.98 7.61 26.95
C ILE A 557 -9.74 8.71 26.14
N SER A 558 -11.06 8.98 26.21
CA SER A 558 -12.22 8.28 26.79
C SER A 558 -13.54 8.62 26.06
N THR A 559 -14.28 7.59 25.65
CA THR A 559 -15.74 7.46 25.89
C THR A 559 -16.09 6.00 25.55
N PRO A 560 -16.34 5.10 26.54
CA PRO A 560 -16.19 3.64 26.34
C PRO A 560 -17.17 2.91 25.40
N GLN A 561 -17.90 3.62 24.54
CA GLN A 561 -18.94 3.07 23.65
C GLN A 561 -18.66 3.28 22.16
N LEU A 562 -17.65 4.09 21.78
CA LEU A 562 -17.38 4.47 20.39
C LEU A 562 -16.00 4.07 19.86
N GLY A 563 -15.06 3.65 20.73
CA GLY A 563 -13.70 3.29 20.33
C GLY A 563 -12.69 4.42 20.53
N THR A 564 -11.56 4.31 19.82
CA THR A 564 -10.33 5.09 19.95
C THR A 564 -9.51 4.89 18.66
N PHE A 565 -8.50 5.73 18.42
CA PHE A 565 -7.61 5.68 17.24
C PHE A 565 -6.19 6.11 17.64
N GLU A 566 -5.19 5.80 16.81
CA GLU A 566 -3.81 6.26 17.06
C GLU A 566 -3.51 7.60 16.38
N GLN A 567 -2.71 8.42 17.06
CA GLN A 567 -2.25 9.72 16.59
C GLN A 567 -0.74 9.65 16.34
N PHE A 568 -0.33 9.91 15.11
CA PHE A 568 1.06 9.82 14.68
C PHE A 568 1.89 10.96 15.27
N PHE A 569 3.10 10.62 15.73
CA PHE A 569 4.10 11.60 16.12
C PHE A 569 5.51 11.08 15.83
N TYR A 570 6.46 12.01 15.66
CA TYR A 570 7.88 11.68 15.62
C TYR A 570 8.68 12.65 16.50
N TRP A 571 9.94 12.32 16.80
CA TRP A 571 10.77 13.11 17.71
C TRP A 571 12.19 13.34 17.19
N ASN A 572 12.80 14.43 17.64
CA ASN A 572 14.21 14.76 17.40
C ASN A 572 14.90 15.00 18.76
N THR A 573 15.97 14.26 19.01
CA THR A 573 16.76 14.28 20.26
C THR A 573 18.20 14.73 20.04
N ASN A 574 18.54 15.33 18.88
CA ASN A 574 19.91 15.74 18.55
C ASN A 574 20.51 16.72 19.58
N SER A 575 19.66 17.53 20.21
CA SER A 575 20.02 18.55 21.21
C SER A 575 19.69 18.17 22.65
N TRP A 576 19.23 16.94 22.91
CA TRP A 576 18.70 16.51 24.20
C TRP A 576 19.80 16.30 25.25
N ASP A 577 19.73 17.00 26.39
CA ASP A 577 20.62 16.75 27.53
C ASP A 577 20.16 15.53 28.34
N GLU A 578 20.56 14.33 27.88
CA GLU A 578 20.34 13.06 28.58
C GLU A 578 20.82 13.05 30.04
N ARG A 579 21.86 13.82 30.38
CA ARG A 579 22.46 13.82 31.72
C ARG A 579 21.59 14.58 32.71
N ASN A 580 21.01 15.70 32.26
CA ASN A 580 20.12 16.55 33.04
C ASN A 580 18.66 16.44 32.56
N TRP A 581 18.22 15.26 32.12
CA TRP A 581 16.89 15.02 31.51
C TRP A 581 15.68 15.55 32.31
N ARG A 582 15.83 15.79 33.62
CA ARG A 582 14.81 16.42 34.50
C ARG A 582 14.70 17.94 34.37
N GLN A 583 15.67 18.59 33.73
CA GLN A 583 15.75 20.03 33.51
C GLN A 583 15.90 20.37 32.02
N ALA A 584 15.91 19.36 31.16
CA ALA A 584 15.90 19.45 29.72
C ALA A 584 14.43 19.56 29.25
N PRO A 585 14.06 20.60 28.48
CA PRO A 585 12.67 20.80 28.08
C PRO A 585 12.24 19.86 26.95
N ILE A 586 10.95 19.50 26.96
CA ILE A 586 10.30 18.76 25.89
C ILE A 586 9.45 19.75 25.09
N ILE A 587 9.78 19.93 23.81
CA ILE A 587 9.11 20.88 22.92
C ILE A 587 8.11 20.12 22.07
N LEU A 588 6.81 20.31 22.30
CA LEU A 588 5.73 19.74 21.52
C LEU A 588 5.34 20.73 20.41
N TYR A 589 5.70 20.43 19.17
CA TYR A 589 5.26 21.14 17.98
C TYR A 589 3.99 20.50 17.42
N LEU A 590 2.95 21.30 17.21
CA LEU A 590 1.65 20.87 16.69
C LEU A 590 1.60 20.98 15.16
N GLY A 591 1.27 19.88 14.50
CA GLY A 591 0.78 19.88 13.12
C GLY A 591 -0.56 20.62 13.01
N ALA A 592 -0.83 21.19 11.84
CA ALA A 592 -2.01 22.01 11.59
C ALA A 592 -3.07 21.27 10.74
N ASP A 593 -3.15 21.60 9.46
CA ASP A 593 -4.18 21.17 8.52
C ASP A 593 -3.61 20.32 7.36
N HIS A 594 -2.55 19.55 7.65
CA HIS A 594 -1.80 18.71 6.71
C HIS A 594 -1.05 17.56 7.41
N SER A 595 -0.64 16.54 6.65
CA SER A 595 0.33 15.49 7.03
C SER A 595 1.63 16.08 7.57
N ILE A 596 1.98 15.75 8.82
CA ILE A 596 3.21 16.27 9.46
C ILE A 596 4.48 15.68 8.85
N GLN A 597 4.33 14.62 8.04
CA GLN A 597 5.40 13.95 7.33
C GLN A 597 5.86 14.71 6.08
N ASP A 598 5.04 15.60 5.49
CA ASP A 598 5.32 16.18 4.16
C ASP A 598 5.80 17.64 4.21
N LEU A 599 5.15 18.50 5.02
CA LEU A 599 5.39 19.95 5.02
C LEU A 599 6.31 20.43 6.15
N ASP A 600 6.15 19.89 7.36
CA ASP A 600 6.86 20.36 8.56
C ASP A 600 8.27 19.75 8.73
N GLN A 601 8.74 18.88 7.84
CA GLN A 601 10.13 18.37 7.88
C GLN A 601 11.17 19.49 7.82
N ASN A 602 10.86 20.63 7.18
CA ASN A 602 11.73 21.80 7.15
C ASN A 602 11.91 22.43 8.55
N ILE A 603 10.92 22.27 9.44
CA ILE A 603 10.94 22.73 10.84
C ILE A 603 11.75 21.75 11.73
N ASN A 604 12.21 20.62 11.18
CA ASN A 604 13.11 19.65 11.80
C ASN A 604 14.58 19.78 11.33
N GLY A 605 14.88 20.78 10.49
CA GLY A 605 16.23 21.04 9.94
C GLY A 605 16.93 22.28 10.51
N ASP A 606 18.14 22.54 10.02
CA ASP A 606 19.02 23.64 10.45
C ASP A 606 18.44 25.06 10.23
N ASP A 607 17.37 25.20 9.44
CA ASP A 607 16.69 26.48 9.18
C ASP A 607 15.52 26.77 10.16
N SER A 608 15.33 25.95 11.18
CA SER A 608 14.18 26.02 12.10
C SER A 608 14.49 26.78 13.39
N LEU A 609 13.64 27.75 13.74
CA LEU A 609 13.65 28.38 15.07
C LEU A 609 13.38 27.37 16.18
N VAL A 610 12.53 26.36 15.93
CA VAL A 610 12.22 25.28 16.89
C VAL A 610 13.44 24.39 17.15
N ALA A 611 14.19 24.06 16.10
CA ALA A 611 15.46 23.34 16.24
C ALA A 611 16.52 24.17 16.97
N LYS A 612 16.60 25.48 16.67
CA LYS A 612 17.53 26.40 17.33
C LYS A 612 17.20 26.62 18.80
N LEU A 613 15.91 26.68 19.14
CA LEU A 613 15.43 26.69 20.51
C LEU A 613 15.93 25.43 21.23
N ALA A 614 15.65 24.24 20.68
CA ALA A 614 16.07 22.96 21.27
C ALA A 614 17.59 22.90 21.51
N GLU A 615 18.42 23.35 20.55
CA GLU A 615 19.87 23.50 20.73
C GLU A 615 20.24 24.46 21.88
N THR A 616 19.56 25.60 21.96
CA THR A 616 19.85 26.66 22.95
C THR A 616 19.50 26.23 24.38
N VAL A 617 18.41 25.49 24.58
CA VAL A 617 17.96 25.06 25.92
C VAL A 617 18.32 23.62 26.28
N GLY A 618 18.87 22.83 25.35
CA GLY A 618 19.21 21.41 25.56
C GLY A 618 18.00 20.46 25.52
N GLY A 619 17.00 20.81 24.70
CA GLY A 619 15.69 20.15 24.65
C GLY A 619 15.54 19.06 23.58
N ALA A 620 14.47 18.28 23.70
CA ALA A 620 14.00 17.34 22.69
C ALA A 620 12.73 17.88 22.03
N ILE A 621 12.53 17.61 20.75
CA ILE A 621 11.37 18.07 19.99
C ILE A 621 10.48 16.87 19.67
N ILE A 622 9.17 17.05 19.80
CA ILE A 622 8.13 16.11 19.40
C ILE A 622 7.23 16.82 18.39
N TYR A 623 6.95 16.18 17.27
CA TYR A 623 6.07 16.68 16.21
C TYR A 623 4.81 15.82 16.24
N LEU A 624 3.68 16.39 16.66
CA LEU A 624 2.39 15.71 16.82
C LEU A 624 1.46 16.04 15.65
N GLU A 625 1.01 15.02 14.93
CA GLU A 625 0.08 15.18 13.80
C GLU A 625 -1.36 15.41 14.27
N HIS A 626 -2.12 16.23 13.55
CA HIS A 626 -3.50 16.54 13.92
C HIS A 626 -4.46 15.42 13.51
N ARG A 627 -5.48 15.14 14.35
CA ARG A 627 -6.57 14.20 14.01
C ARG A 627 -7.18 14.46 12.62
N TYR A 628 -7.43 13.41 11.84
CA TYR A 628 -7.91 13.43 10.44
C TYR A 628 -6.92 13.92 9.38
N TRP A 629 -5.64 14.08 9.72
CA TRP A 629 -4.55 14.38 8.77
C TRP A 629 -3.46 13.32 8.79
N GLY A 630 -2.73 13.19 7.68
CA GLY A 630 -1.68 12.18 7.49
C GLY A 630 -2.14 10.75 7.82
N SER A 631 -1.44 10.10 8.76
CA SER A 631 -1.78 8.78 9.30
C SER A 631 -2.74 8.83 10.49
N SER A 632 -3.06 10.02 11.02
CA SER A 632 -3.75 10.22 12.29
C SER A 632 -5.28 10.31 12.15
N SER A 633 -5.94 9.36 11.50
CA SER A 633 -7.39 9.43 11.24
C SER A 633 -8.19 8.35 11.99
N PRO A 634 -9.28 8.71 12.71
CA PRO A 634 -10.17 7.71 13.32
C PRO A 634 -11.02 6.92 12.31
N PHE A 635 -11.02 7.32 11.03
CA PHE A 635 -11.79 6.67 9.96
C PHE A 635 -11.03 6.69 8.62
N GLU A 636 -11.21 5.66 7.80
CA GLU A 636 -10.66 5.59 6.43
C GLU A 636 -11.38 6.54 5.45
N ILE A 637 -12.65 6.90 5.73
CA ILE A 637 -13.49 7.74 4.85
C ILE A 637 -14.15 8.89 5.62
N GLY A 638 -14.17 10.07 4.99
CA GLY A 638 -14.67 11.35 5.51
C GLY A 638 -16.12 11.62 5.14
N THR A 639 -17.02 10.71 5.44
CA THR A 639 -18.47 10.97 5.37
C THR A 639 -18.89 12.03 6.39
N THR A 640 -20.06 12.65 6.20
CA THR A 640 -20.64 13.60 7.17
C THR A 640 -20.71 12.99 8.58
N SER A 641 -21.10 11.70 8.70
CA SER A 641 -21.10 10.92 9.94
C SER A 641 -19.72 10.84 10.61
N ASN A 642 -18.69 10.50 9.83
CA ASN A 642 -17.37 10.17 10.35
C ASN A 642 -16.59 11.43 10.72
N LEU A 643 -16.87 12.57 10.08
CA LEU A 643 -16.25 13.84 10.40
C LEU A 643 -16.83 14.52 11.65
N GLN A 644 -17.92 14.01 12.25
CA GLN A 644 -18.52 14.61 13.47
C GLN A 644 -17.55 14.68 14.67
N TYR A 645 -16.49 13.86 14.69
CA TYR A 645 -15.46 13.87 15.73
C TYR A 645 -14.23 14.71 15.35
N LEU A 646 -14.21 15.33 14.16
CA LEU A 646 -13.28 16.39 13.80
C LEU A 646 -13.85 17.73 14.31
N THR A 647 -13.47 18.07 15.54
CA THR A 647 -13.75 19.37 16.16
C THR A 647 -12.52 19.90 16.90
N ILE A 648 -12.49 21.22 17.10
CA ILE A 648 -11.44 21.95 17.82
C ILE A 648 -11.44 21.57 19.30
N GLU A 649 -12.59 21.33 19.96
CA GLU A 649 -12.59 20.74 21.30
C GLU A 649 -11.78 19.45 21.34
N GLN A 650 -12.06 18.55 20.41
CA GLN A 650 -11.46 17.23 20.41
C GLN A 650 -9.95 17.30 20.07
N ALA A 651 -9.52 18.26 19.26
CA ALA A 651 -8.11 18.55 19.03
C ALA A 651 -7.41 19.13 20.28
N LEU A 652 -8.08 20.00 21.06
CA LEU A 652 -7.54 20.52 22.32
C LEU A 652 -7.43 19.45 23.41
N GLU A 653 -8.39 18.51 23.45
CA GLU A 653 -8.31 17.33 24.30
C GLU A 653 -7.17 16.40 23.87
N ASP A 654 -6.95 16.15 22.57
CA ASP A 654 -5.80 15.36 22.08
C ASP A 654 -4.46 15.91 22.57
N VAL A 655 -4.23 17.23 22.44
CA VAL A 655 -2.97 17.87 22.87
C VAL A 655 -2.71 17.68 24.37
N THR A 656 -3.77 17.78 25.17
CA THR A 656 -3.71 17.59 26.62
C THR A 656 -3.48 16.11 26.98
N HIS A 657 -4.29 15.23 26.39
CA HIS A 657 -4.23 13.78 26.60
C HIS A 657 -2.88 13.20 26.17
N PHE A 658 -2.33 13.66 25.04
CA PHE A 658 -1.01 13.26 24.55
C PHE A 658 0.08 13.58 25.59
N LYS A 659 0.15 14.81 26.10
CA LYS A 659 1.12 15.21 27.14
C LYS A 659 0.99 14.35 28.41
N GLU A 660 -0.24 13.95 28.76
CA GLU A 660 -0.51 13.14 29.97
C GLU A 660 -0.22 11.64 29.81
N ASN A 661 -0.26 11.09 28.59
CA ASN A 661 -0.29 9.64 28.39
C ASN A 661 0.83 9.11 27.47
N VAL A 662 1.60 9.96 26.80
CA VAL A 662 2.66 9.52 25.87
C VAL A 662 3.84 8.86 26.60
N GLU A 663 4.18 7.63 26.20
CA GLU A 663 5.45 7.00 26.56
C GLU A 663 6.55 7.42 25.57
N LEU A 664 7.42 8.36 25.96
CA LEU A 664 8.48 8.87 25.09
C LEU A 664 9.59 7.82 24.90
N PRO A 665 9.91 7.39 23.66
CA PRO A 665 10.83 6.26 23.43
C PRO A 665 12.30 6.54 23.79
N PHE A 666 12.68 7.81 23.96
CA PHE A 666 14.00 8.23 24.42
C PHE A 666 14.11 8.35 25.96
N LEU A 667 13.02 8.04 26.69
CA LEU A 667 12.98 7.93 28.14
C LEU A 667 12.73 6.47 28.55
N THR A 668 13.33 6.02 29.65
CA THR A 668 12.98 4.72 30.24
C THR A 668 11.60 4.77 30.90
N ASN A 669 10.93 3.62 31.09
CA ASN A 669 9.62 3.55 31.76
C ASN A 669 9.61 4.13 33.19
N ALA A 670 10.78 4.22 33.85
CA ALA A 670 10.92 4.92 35.13
C ALA A 670 10.99 6.44 34.97
N GLN A 671 11.58 6.94 33.88
CA GLN A 671 11.63 8.36 33.53
C GLN A 671 10.29 8.86 32.97
N ASN A 672 9.58 8.11 32.12
CA ASN A 672 8.25 8.49 31.61
C ASN A 672 7.24 8.71 32.75
N ARG A 673 7.16 7.78 33.71
CA ARG A 673 6.33 7.92 34.93
C ARG A 673 6.67 9.11 35.82
N LEU A 674 7.87 9.68 35.68
CA LEU A 674 8.26 10.91 36.37
C LEU A 674 7.95 12.13 35.48
N ALA A 675 8.28 12.07 34.18
CA ALA A 675 8.08 13.16 33.23
C ALA A 675 6.63 13.66 33.12
N ASP A 676 5.65 12.81 33.40
CA ASP A 676 4.24 13.19 33.42
C ASP A 676 3.80 13.94 34.70
N THR A 677 4.42 13.68 35.87
CA THR A 677 3.93 14.26 37.14
C THR A 677 4.21 15.76 37.25
N PRO A 678 3.22 16.60 37.64
CA PRO A 678 3.47 18.01 37.94
C PRO A 678 4.39 18.15 39.16
N GLY A 679 5.52 18.87 39.00
CA GLY A 679 6.47 19.12 40.08
C GLY A 679 7.78 19.73 39.62
N SER A 680 8.53 20.33 40.54
CA SER A 680 9.78 21.07 40.30
C SER A 680 11.02 20.17 40.06
N ASN A 681 10.85 18.98 39.48
CA ASN A 681 11.93 18.00 39.32
C ASN A 681 11.76 17.08 38.10
N ASN A 682 10.97 17.54 37.12
CA ASN A 682 10.56 16.82 35.91
C ASN A 682 10.77 17.73 34.68
N PRO A 683 10.98 17.20 33.46
CA PRO A 683 11.21 18.00 32.26
C PRO A 683 10.05 19.00 32.00
N PRO A 684 10.32 20.30 31.83
CA PRO A 684 9.29 21.28 31.50
C PRO A 684 8.85 21.14 30.04
N TRP A 685 7.54 21.11 29.79
CA TRP A 685 6.97 21.02 28.45
C TRP A 685 6.74 22.41 27.84
N ILE A 686 7.06 22.60 26.57
CA ILE A 686 6.79 23.82 25.79
C ILE A 686 5.87 23.45 24.62
N LEU A 687 4.75 24.15 24.44
CA LEU A 687 3.85 23.95 23.30
C LEU A 687 4.11 24.99 22.21
N ILE A 688 4.28 24.57 20.96
CA ILE A 688 4.54 25.44 19.81
C ILE A 688 3.59 25.10 18.67
N GLY A 689 3.03 26.13 18.02
CA GLY A 689 2.20 25.94 16.83
C GLY A 689 2.11 27.20 15.96
N GLY A 690 1.89 27.00 14.67
CA GLY A 690 1.75 28.07 13.68
C GLY A 690 0.36 28.11 13.02
N GLY A 691 -0.18 29.30 12.74
CA GLY A 691 -1.47 29.45 12.03
C GLY A 691 -2.65 28.90 12.83
N TYR A 692 -3.34 27.88 12.29
CA TYR A 692 -4.35 27.13 13.05
C TYR A 692 -3.78 26.42 14.28
N ALA A 693 -2.61 25.79 14.15
CA ALA A 693 -1.91 25.21 15.31
C ALA A 693 -1.45 26.29 16.31
N GLY A 694 -1.22 27.51 15.85
CA GLY A 694 -1.01 28.68 16.71
C GLY A 694 -2.26 29.02 17.51
N ALA A 695 -3.43 29.03 16.88
CA ALA A 695 -4.71 29.24 17.57
C ALA A 695 -5.00 28.12 18.60
N LEU A 696 -4.78 26.86 18.23
CA LEU A 696 -4.82 25.72 19.16
C LEU A 696 -3.86 25.93 20.35
N THR A 697 -2.65 26.45 20.12
CA THR A 697 -1.67 26.74 21.18
C THR A 697 -2.18 27.79 22.16
N VAL A 698 -2.80 28.88 21.67
CA VAL A 698 -3.40 29.91 22.54
C VAL A 698 -4.62 29.38 23.30
N TRP A 699 -5.51 28.63 22.64
CA TRP A 699 -6.68 28.04 23.31
C TRP A 699 -6.28 26.97 24.35
N THR A 700 -5.23 26.18 24.08
CA THR A 700 -4.64 25.24 25.06
C THR A 700 -4.09 26.01 26.25
N ALA A 701 -3.30 27.07 26.03
CA ALA A 701 -2.80 27.93 27.11
C ALA A 701 -3.91 28.47 28.00
N GLN A 702 -5.05 28.87 27.42
CA GLN A 702 -6.23 29.34 28.16
C GLN A 702 -6.95 28.25 28.97
N ARG A 703 -6.91 26.98 28.53
CA ARG A 703 -7.68 25.86 29.11
C ARG A 703 -6.88 25.03 30.12
N THR A 704 -5.61 24.72 29.84
CA THR A 704 -4.81 23.71 30.57
C THR A 704 -3.46 24.29 31.02
N LYS A 705 -3.54 25.33 31.87
CA LYS A 705 -2.38 26.10 32.35
C LYS A 705 -1.31 25.26 33.08
N ASP A 706 -1.73 24.19 33.77
CA ASP A 706 -0.86 23.37 34.62
C ASP A 706 -0.10 22.27 33.84
N HIS A 707 -0.39 22.10 32.54
CA HIS A 707 0.13 21.01 31.71
C HIS A 707 1.42 21.35 30.97
N PHE A 708 1.63 22.62 30.61
CA PHE A 708 2.80 23.11 29.89
C PHE A 708 3.39 24.32 30.61
N TRP A 709 4.72 24.43 30.58
CA TRP A 709 5.46 25.51 31.24
C TRP A 709 5.47 26.81 30.43
N ALA A 710 5.47 26.71 29.10
CA ALA A 710 5.48 27.85 28.19
C ALA A 710 4.81 27.51 26.85
N PHE A 711 4.38 28.54 26.13
CA PHE A 711 3.62 28.45 24.89
C PHE A 711 4.18 29.42 23.85
N VAL A 712 4.23 29.02 22.57
CA VAL A 712 4.68 29.85 21.44
C VAL A 712 3.67 29.72 20.30
N ALA A 713 2.90 30.77 20.06
CA ALA A 713 1.90 30.85 19.00
C ALA A 713 2.38 31.78 17.88
N SER A 714 2.75 31.21 16.74
CA SER A 714 3.19 31.92 15.54
C SER A 714 1.99 32.15 14.58
N SER A 715 1.75 33.39 14.16
CA SER A 715 0.58 33.81 13.36
C SER A 715 -0.77 33.18 13.78
N PRO A 716 -1.18 33.16 15.08
CA PRO A 716 -2.41 32.51 15.50
C PRO A 716 -3.66 33.20 14.92
N VAL A 717 -4.46 32.43 14.17
CA VAL A 717 -5.73 32.91 13.58
C VAL A 717 -6.87 32.72 14.57
N MET A 718 -7.06 33.69 15.45
CA MET A 718 -7.99 33.58 16.59
C MET A 718 -9.45 33.91 16.23
N ILE A 719 -9.68 34.68 15.18
CA ILE A 719 -11.01 35.19 14.79
C ILE A 719 -11.52 34.55 13.50
N ALA A 720 -12.75 34.04 13.55
CA ALA A 720 -13.52 33.62 12.39
C ALA A 720 -14.45 34.75 11.89
N GLN A 721 -14.58 34.94 10.57
CA GLN A 721 -15.43 35.96 9.95
C GLN A 721 -16.13 35.45 8.68
N GLU A 722 -17.46 35.56 8.62
CA GLU A 722 -18.22 35.22 7.41
C GLU A 722 -17.79 36.06 6.19
N ARG A 723 -17.44 37.33 6.41
CA ARG A 723 -16.97 38.26 5.37
C ARG A 723 -15.64 38.89 5.78
N PHE A 724 -14.53 38.22 5.44
CA PHE A 724 -13.20 38.73 5.73
C PHE A 724 -12.76 39.77 4.69
N SER A 725 -13.01 41.05 5.02
CA SER A 725 -12.85 42.21 4.13
C SER A 725 -11.49 42.89 4.18
N GLN A 726 -10.57 42.36 4.99
CA GLN A 726 -9.25 42.91 5.24
C GLN A 726 -8.14 42.10 4.55
N PHE A 727 -8.48 40.96 3.94
CA PHE A 727 -7.55 39.97 3.38
C PHE A 727 -6.52 40.56 2.41
N ASP A 728 -6.95 41.42 1.49
CA ASP A 728 -6.10 41.99 0.44
C ASP A 728 -5.33 43.25 0.88
N ARG A 729 -5.54 43.74 2.11
CA ARG A 729 -4.82 44.94 2.61
C ARG A 729 -3.31 44.72 2.63
N ALA A 730 -2.86 43.58 3.14
CA ALA A 730 -1.43 43.26 3.18
C ALA A 730 -0.83 43.17 1.77
N ALA A 731 -1.55 42.59 0.81
CA ALA A 731 -1.13 42.54 -0.59
C ALA A 731 -1.06 43.94 -1.23
N ILE A 732 -2.04 44.81 -0.99
CA ILE A 732 -2.05 46.19 -1.48
C ILE A 732 -0.94 47.02 -0.83
N GLU A 733 -0.65 46.81 0.46
CA GLU A 733 0.34 47.56 1.23
C GLU A 733 1.79 47.13 0.94
N TYR A 734 2.08 45.83 0.91
CA TYR A 734 3.43 45.27 0.81
C TYR A 734 3.76 44.63 -0.55
N GLY A 735 2.76 44.36 -1.40
CA GLY A 735 2.95 43.76 -2.72
C GLY A 735 3.45 44.74 -3.80
N PRO A 736 3.85 44.23 -4.98
CA PRO A 736 4.33 45.05 -6.09
C PRO A 736 3.26 46.05 -6.55
N LYS A 737 3.62 47.34 -6.59
CA LYS A 737 2.67 48.45 -6.83
C LYS A 737 2.11 48.46 -8.24
N ASN A 738 2.91 48.06 -9.22
CA ASN A 738 2.50 47.85 -10.60
C ASN A 738 1.40 46.77 -10.70
N CYS A 739 1.70 45.56 -10.23
CA CYS A 739 0.78 44.42 -10.28
C CYS A 739 -0.52 44.68 -9.50
N THR A 740 -0.42 45.19 -8.27
CA THR A 740 -1.62 45.49 -7.46
C THR A 740 -2.50 46.55 -8.12
N MET A 741 -1.90 47.60 -8.71
CA MET A 741 -2.63 48.62 -9.46
C MET A 741 -3.37 48.02 -10.68
N ASP A 742 -2.71 47.18 -11.48
CA ASP A 742 -3.34 46.58 -12.66
C ASP A 742 -4.37 45.50 -12.30
N VAL A 743 -4.15 44.71 -11.25
CA VAL A 743 -5.15 43.77 -10.73
C VAL A 743 -6.41 44.51 -10.27
N MET A 744 -6.28 45.65 -9.57
CA MET A 744 -7.43 46.49 -9.20
C MET A 744 -8.20 46.99 -10.43
N ARG A 745 -7.51 47.43 -11.49
CA ARG A 745 -8.15 47.86 -12.75
C ARG A 745 -8.87 46.72 -13.46
N VAL A 746 -8.27 45.52 -13.50
CA VAL A 746 -8.90 44.32 -14.08
C VAL A 746 -10.17 43.95 -13.30
N VAL A 747 -10.10 43.97 -11.97
CA VAL A 747 -11.23 43.71 -11.08
C VAL A 747 -12.36 44.71 -11.28
N GLU A 748 -12.07 46.01 -11.29
CA GLU A 748 -13.06 47.08 -11.53
C GLU A 748 -13.73 46.95 -12.91
N TYR A 749 -12.95 46.65 -13.96
CA TYR A 749 -13.46 46.41 -15.31
C TYR A 749 -14.37 45.16 -15.38
N VAL A 750 -13.97 44.07 -14.72
CA VAL A 750 -14.75 42.83 -14.64
C VAL A 750 -16.06 43.07 -13.90
N ASP A 751 -16.00 43.68 -12.71
CA ASP A 751 -17.18 43.94 -11.89
C ASP A 751 -18.19 44.84 -12.60
N ASN A 752 -17.73 45.92 -13.24
CA ASN A 752 -18.60 46.80 -14.01
C ASN A 752 -19.33 46.07 -15.17
N ILE A 753 -18.67 45.13 -15.86
CA ILE A 753 -19.31 44.34 -16.92
C ILE A 753 -20.26 43.28 -16.35
N LEU A 754 -19.91 42.62 -15.24
CA LEU A 754 -20.78 41.64 -14.60
C LEU A 754 -22.04 42.28 -14.00
N GLU A 755 -21.96 43.53 -13.52
CA GLU A 755 -23.08 44.26 -12.92
C GLU A 755 -23.95 45.00 -13.96
N HIS A 756 -23.34 45.72 -14.91
CA HIS A 756 -24.05 46.62 -15.83
C HIS A 756 -24.10 46.13 -17.28
N GLY A 757 -23.31 45.12 -17.64
CA GLY A 757 -23.16 44.64 -19.01
C GLY A 757 -24.33 43.78 -19.52
N THR A 758 -24.49 43.72 -20.83
CA THR A 758 -25.41 42.77 -21.47
C THR A 758 -24.85 41.34 -21.42
N ARG A 759 -25.73 40.34 -21.57
CA ARG A 759 -25.32 38.92 -21.61
C ARG A 759 -24.25 38.61 -22.68
N ASN A 760 -24.23 39.37 -23.78
CA ASN A 760 -23.24 39.21 -24.84
C ASN A 760 -21.86 39.75 -24.40
N GLU A 761 -21.84 40.88 -23.68
CA GLU A 761 -20.60 41.46 -23.13
C GLU A 761 -20.04 40.60 -22.00
N ILE A 762 -20.89 40.08 -21.10
CA ILE A 762 -20.48 39.13 -20.06
C ILE A 762 -19.90 37.85 -20.68
N SER A 763 -20.55 37.30 -21.72
CA SER A 763 -20.04 36.12 -22.43
C SER A 763 -18.70 36.39 -23.11
N ALA A 764 -18.57 37.53 -23.80
CA ALA A 764 -17.32 37.95 -24.42
C ALA A 764 -16.19 38.20 -23.40
N LEU A 765 -16.51 38.73 -22.22
CA LEU A 765 -15.56 38.87 -21.12
C LEU A 765 -15.07 37.50 -20.64
N LYS A 766 -15.97 36.57 -20.31
CA LYS A 766 -15.59 35.21 -19.87
C LYS A 766 -14.80 34.46 -20.92
N SER A 767 -15.08 34.68 -22.20
CA SER A 767 -14.36 34.05 -23.31
C SER A 767 -12.90 34.51 -23.42
N LYS A 768 -12.57 35.75 -23.02
CA LYS A 768 -11.15 36.18 -22.91
C LYS A 768 -10.34 35.31 -21.95
N PHE A 769 -10.97 34.81 -20.88
CA PHE A 769 -10.37 33.90 -19.91
C PHE A 769 -10.62 32.41 -20.23
N GLY A 770 -11.43 32.11 -21.25
CA GLY A 770 -11.91 30.75 -21.57
C GLY A 770 -12.67 30.09 -20.41
N LEU A 771 -13.57 30.85 -19.76
CA LEU A 771 -14.38 30.45 -18.60
C LEU A 771 -15.90 30.60 -18.88
N GLU A 772 -16.32 30.50 -20.14
CA GLU A 772 -17.72 30.74 -20.58
C GLU A 772 -18.75 29.80 -19.94
N SER A 773 -18.31 28.62 -19.49
CA SER A 773 -19.14 27.63 -18.80
C SER A 773 -19.53 28.04 -17.37
N LEU A 774 -18.74 28.88 -16.71
CA LEU A 774 -18.93 29.20 -15.29
C LEU A 774 -19.99 30.29 -15.08
N ARG A 775 -20.66 30.25 -13.92
CA ARG A 775 -21.52 31.35 -13.44
C ARG A 775 -20.69 32.54 -13.00
N ASP A 776 -21.33 33.70 -12.83
CA ASP A 776 -20.64 34.98 -12.63
C ASP A 776 -19.80 35.01 -11.35
N ASP A 777 -20.28 34.40 -10.27
CA ASP A 777 -19.60 34.27 -8.98
C ASP A 777 -18.49 33.21 -8.97
N ASP A 778 -18.66 32.08 -9.67
CA ASP A 778 -17.57 31.11 -9.86
C ASP A 778 -16.49 31.64 -10.80
N PHE A 779 -16.85 32.38 -11.86
CA PHE A 779 -15.91 33.10 -12.72
C PHE A 779 -15.09 34.12 -11.94
N ALA A 780 -15.76 34.97 -11.13
CA ALA A 780 -15.11 35.92 -10.25
C ALA A 780 -14.17 35.25 -9.23
N PHE A 781 -14.56 34.08 -8.69
CA PHE A 781 -13.71 33.32 -7.80
C PHE A 781 -12.46 32.74 -8.49
N VAL A 782 -12.54 32.32 -9.76
CA VAL A 782 -11.33 31.86 -10.49
C VAL A 782 -10.32 32.99 -10.66
N LEU A 783 -10.78 34.22 -10.93
CA LEU A 783 -9.88 35.38 -10.95
C LEU A 783 -9.21 35.58 -9.57
N HIS A 784 -10.00 35.48 -8.50
CA HIS A 784 -9.50 35.59 -7.12
C HIS A 784 -8.40 34.58 -6.75
N ILE A 785 -8.24 33.45 -7.46
CA ILE A 785 -7.19 32.45 -7.17
C ILE A 785 -5.77 33.05 -7.22
N GLY A 786 -5.50 34.00 -8.13
CA GLY A 786 -4.19 34.69 -8.18
C GLY A 786 -3.94 35.52 -6.93
N PRO A 787 -4.82 36.48 -6.59
CA PRO A 787 -4.76 37.24 -5.33
C PRO A 787 -4.77 36.39 -4.06
N LEU A 788 -5.43 35.22 -4.05
CA LEU A 788 -5.42 34.30 -2.91
C LEU A 788 -4.01 33.76 -2.59
N GLN A 789 -3.10 33.68 -3.56
CA GLN A 789 -1.72 33.21 -3.32
C GLN A 789 -0.93 34.11 -2.33
N TRP A 790 -1.44 35.28 -1.96
CA TRP A 790 -0.85 36.10 -0.90
C TRP A 790 -0.87 35.42 0.49
N THR A 791 -1.62 34.34 0.70
CA THR A 791 -1.49 33.50 1.91
C THR A 791 -0.10 32.89 2.07
N GLU A 792 0.67 32.78 0.98
CA GLU A 792 2.04 32.26 0.97
C GLU A 792 3.11 33.34 1.17
N ALA A 793 2.70 34.60 1.43
CA ALA A 793 3.62 35.72 1.54
C ALA A 793 4.76 35.45 2.53
N SER A 794 5.99 35.75 2.09
CA SER A 794 7.20 35.58 2.88
C SER A 794 8.24 36.64 2.53
N ILE A 795 9.10 37.02 3.48
CA ILE A 795 10.21 37.97 3.24
C ILE A 795 11.49 37.35 2.69
N SER A 796 11.65 36.03 2.77
CA SER A 796 12.88 35.30 2.40
C SER A 796 12.67 34.22 1.34
N ARG A 797 11.42 33.88 1.02
CA ARG A 797 11.04 32.81 0.09
C ARG A 797 10.26 33.37 -1.10
N GLU A 798 10.51 32.85 -2.29
CA GLU A 798 9.63 33.08 -3.45
C GLU A 798 8.30 32.34 -3.24
N PHE A 799 7.18 32.94 -3.67
CA PHE A 799 5.83 32.42 -3.47
C PHE A 799 4.91 32.72 -4.66
N SER A 800 3.82 31.94 -4.80
CA SER A 800 3.06 31.80 -6.05
C SER A 800 2.38 33.10 -6.55
N TYR A 801 2.19 34.08 -5.67
CA TYR A 801 1.69 35.41 -6.03
C TYR A 801 2.64 36.18 -6.96
N MET A 802 3.97 35.98 -6.83
CA MET A 802 4.94 36.66 -7.69
C MET A 802 4.85 36.15 -9.13
N GLU A 803 4.68 34.83 -9.33
CA GLU A 803 4.39 34.25 -10.64
C GLU A 803 3.08 34.80 -11.24
N PHE A 804 2.04 34.98 -10.42
CA PHE A 804 0.79 35.61 -10.85
C PHE A 804 1.02 37.07 -11.32
N CYS A 805 1.79 37.86 -10.57
CA CYS A 805 2.16 39.21 -10.98
C CYS A 805 3.00 39.25 -12.27
N ASP A 806 3.96 38.33 -12.42
CA ASP A 806 4.77 38.23 -13.65
C ASP A 806 3.92 37.96 -14.89
N HIS A 807 2.82 37.22 -14.75
CA HIS A 807 1.85 37.03 -15.82
C HIS A 807 1.09 38.32 -16.13
N VAL A 808 0.54 39.01 -15.12
CA VAL A 808 -0.23 40.26 -15.27
C VAL A 808 0.63 41.36 -15.92
N GLU A 809 1.87 41.52 -15.48
CA GLU A 809 2.84 42.49 -15.99
C GLU A 809 3.49 42.05 -17.33
N GLY A 810 3.21 40.83 -17.81
CA GLY A 810 3.68 40.33 -19.10
C GLY A 810 5.18 39.99 -19.17
N VAL A 811 5.82 39.78 -18.01
CA VAL A 811 7.27 39.46 -17.88
C VAL A 811 7.54 37.96 -17.66
N TYR A 812 6.51 37.16 -17.36
CA TYR A 812 6.61 35.73 -17.09
C TYR A 812 7.37 34.93 -18.17
N GLY A 813 8.25 34.02 -17.72
CA GLY A 813 8.99 33.10 -18.57
C GLY A 813 10.15 33.73 -19.37
N GLN A 814 10.45 35.02 -19.17
CA GLN A 814 11.54 35.70 -19.88
C GLN A 814 12.84 35.66 -19.06
N MET A 815 13.87 34.97 -19.55
CA MET A 815 15.19 34.83 -18.89
C MET A 815 16.21 35.92 -19.29
N ASN A 816 15.76 37.14 -19.60
CA ASN A 816 16.65 38.19 -20.13
C ASN A 816 16.95 39.29 -19.07
N PRO A 817 18.21 39.51 -18.67
CA PRO A 817 18.58 40.55 -17.68
C PRO A 817 18.36 42.00 -18.16
N HIS A 818 17.80 42.21 -19.36
CA HIS A 818 17.37 43.51 -19.89
C HIS A 818 15.85 43.67 -20.02
N ILE A 819 15.04 42.84 -19.33
CA ILE A 819 13.59 43.04 -19.26
C ILE A 819 13.29 44.38 -18.60
N HIS A 820 12.44 45.17 -19.25
CA HIS A 820 11.89 46.38 -18.66
C HIS A 820 10.76 45.98 -17.72
N ILE A 821 11.05 45.94 -16.42
CA ILE A 821 10.02 45.87 -15.38
C ILE A 821 9.17 47.15 -15.48
N PRO A 822 7.84 47.07 -15.57
CA PRO A 822 6.96 48.23 -15.61
C PRO A 822 7.13 49.13 -14.39
N ASP A 823 6.85 50.43 -14.54
CA ASP A 823 6.85 51.37 -13.42
C ASP A 823 5.64 51.13 -12.49
N GLU A 824 5.55 51.89 -11.40
CA GLU A 824 4.47 51.77 -10.40
C GLU A 824 3.04 51.89 -10.96
N TYR A 825 2.87 52.35 -12.20
CA TYR A 825 1.56 52.43 -12.87
C TYR A 825 1.20 51.16 -13.64
N GLY A 826 2.11 50.19 -13.80
CA GLY A 826 1.87 48.91 -14.48
C GLY A 826 1.81 48.97 -16.00
N VAL A 827 1.36 47.86 -16.62
CA VAL A 827 1.19 47.71 -18.07
C VAL A 827 -0.14 48.24 -18.62
N GLY A 828 -1.11 48.50 -17.74
CA GLY A 828 -2.43 49.01 -18.08
C GLY A 828 -3.42 47.92 -18.50
N LEU A 829 -4.71 48.25 -18.37
CA LEU A 829 -5.85 47.31 -18.44
C LEU A 829 -5.82 46.30 -19.60
N GLU A 830 -5.53 46.75 -20.84
CA GLU A 830 -5.56 45.85 -22.01
C GLU A 830 -4.51 44.74 -21.93
N ARG A 831 -3.30 45.07 -21.46
CA ARG A 831 -2.21 44.12 -21.25
C ARG A 831 -2.45 43.29 -20.01
N ALA A 832 -2.85 43.92 -18.91
CA ALA A 832 -3.17 43.26 -17.65
C ALA A 832 -4.22 42.16 -17.82
N ILE A 833 -5.35 42.44 -18.50
CA ILE A 833 -6.38 41.41 -18.82
C ILE A 833 -5.78 40.23 -19.59
N SER A 834 -4.90 40.51 -20.56
CA SER A 834 -4.29 39.49 -21.41
C SER A 834 -3.33 38.59 -20.60
N GLY A 835 -2.51 39.19 -19.73
CA GLY A 835 -1.64 38.47 -18.81
C GLY A 835 -2.40 37.64 -17.78
N TYR A 836 -3.45 38.21 -17.19
CA TYR A 836 -4.35 37.53 -16.26
C TYR A 836 -5.05 36.33 -16.91
N ALA A 837 -5.47 36.45 -18.18
CA ALA A 837 -6.02 35.33 -18.94
C ALA A 837 -5.00 34.21 -19.19
N MET A 838 -3.72 34.55 -19.43
CA MET A 838 -2.65 33.54 -19.53
C MET A 838 -2.41 32.80 -18.21
N TYR A 839 -2.51 33.50 -17.06
CA TYR A 839 -2.45 32.86 -15.75
C TYR A 839 -3.64 31.91 -15.51
N VAL A 840 -4.86 32.32 -15.86
CA VAL A 840 -6.04 31.44 -15.78
C VAL A 840 -5.88 30.19 -16.66
N GLU A 841 -5.22 30.28 -17.80
CA GLU A 841 -4.89 29.12 -18.64
C GLU A 841 -3.81 28.20 -18.02
N SER A 842 -2.95 28.71 -17.12
CA SER A 842 -2.06 27.87 -16.31
C SER A 842 -2.84 27.14 -15.20
N LEU A 843 -3.84 27.78 -14.60
CA LEU A 843 -4.72 27.17 -13.60
C LEU A 843 -5.57 26.02 -14.17
N LYS A 844 -6.00 26.09 -15.43
CA LYS A 844 -6.76 24.99 -16.08
C LYS A 844 -5.97 23.68 -16.16
N ARG A 845 -4.64 23.75 -16.32
CA ARG A 845 -3.76 22.56 -16.28
C ARG A 845 -3.72 21.91 -14.89
N HIS A 846 -3.84 22.70 -13.82
CA HIS A 846 -3.98 22.19 -12.45
C HIS A 846 -5.34 21.51 -12.25
N CYS A 847 -6.41 22.05 -12.84
CA CYS A 847 -7.74 21.42 -12.87
C CYS A 847 -7.71 20.02 -13.53
N GLU A 848 -7.04 19.89 -14.67
CA GLU A 848 -6.84 18.59 -15.36
C GLU A 848 -5.95 17.61 -14.57
N GLY A 849 -4.98 18.15 -13.81
CA GLY A 849 -4.03 17.40 -12.99
C GLY A 849 -4.57 16.88 -11.66
N ALA A 850 -5.75 17.31 -11.20
CA ALA A 850 -6.31 16.99 -9.88
C ALA A 850 -6.79 15.54 -9.68
N GLY A 851 -6.32 14.57 -10.49
CA GLY A 851 -6.61 13.14 -10.36
C GLY A 851 -8.00 12.67 -10.84
N TYR A 852 -8.99 13.56 -10.95
CA TYR A 852 -10.34 13.18 -11.39
C TYR A 852 -10.45 13.09 -12.92
N GLY A 853 -10.75 11.89 -13.44
CA GLY A 853 -10.96 11.66 -14.87
C GLY A 853 -12.09 12.50 -15.49
N ALA A 854 -13.03 13.03 -14.71
CA ALA A 854 -14.09 13.93 -15.21
C ALA A 854 -13.57 15.32 -15.63
N TYR A 855 -12.41 15.75 -15.13
CA TYR A 855 -11.76 17.01 -15.52
C TYR A 855 -10.86 16.81 -16.75
N GLN A 856 -10.44 15.58 -17.02
CA GLN A 856 -9.60 15.21 -18.15
C GLN A 856 -10.43 15.08 -19.43
N GLY A 857 -10.52 16.17 -20.20
CA GLY A 857 -11.21 16.18 -21.49
C GLY A 857 -11.29 17.58 -22.11
N ARG A 858 -11.39 17.64 -23.44
CA ARG A 858 -11.46 18.91 -24.18
C ARG A 858 -12.71 19.70 -23.78
N GLY A 859 -12.53 20.80 -23.04
CA GLY A 859 -13.60 21.67 -22.53
C GLY A 859 -14.09 21.33 -21.11
N ASN A 860 -13.54 20.29 -20.46
CA ASN A 860 -13.89 19.93 -19.08
C ASN A 860 -12.94 20.54 -18.03
N ASN A 861 -11.87 21.20 -18.47
CA ASN A 861 -10.78 21.74 -17.64
C ASN A 861 -11.13 22.99 -16.82
N THR A 862 -12.42 23.33 -16.73
CA THR A 862 -12.97 24.36 -15.84
C THR A 862 -13.94 23.77 -14.79
N ARG A 863 -14.29 22.47 -14.88
CA ARG A 863 -15.29 21.83 -14.00
C ARG A 863 -14.91 21.85 -12.53
N CYS A 864 -13.63 21.85 -12.15
CA CYS A 864 -13.22 21.91 -10.74
C CYS A 864 -13.69 23.18 -10.00
N TRP A 865 -14.05 24.24 -10.74
CA TRP A 865 -14.56 25.51 -10.19
C TRP A 865 -16.08 25.66 -10.31
N ASP A 866 -16.77 24.77 -11.03
CA ASP A 866 -18.23 24.81 -11.16
C ASP A 866 -18.90 24.29 -9.88
N THR A 867 -19.45 25.21 -9.11
CA THR A 867 -20.18 24.94 -7.86
C THR A 867 -21.70 24.92 -8.07
N TYR A 868 -22.17 24.89 -9.33
CA TYR A 868 -23.57 24.69 -9.69
C TYR A 868 -23.86 23.27 -10.19
N GLU A 869 -22.82 22.45 -10.40
CA GLU A 869 -22.91 21.02 -10.70
C GLU A 869 -22.80 20.18 -9.41
N PRO A 870 -23.91 19.59 -8.88
CA PRO A 870 -23.88 18.86 -7.62
C PRO A 870 -23.14 17.52 -7.69
N LEU A 871 -23.03 16.92 -8.89
CA LEU A 871 -22.31 15.66 -9.13
C LEU A 871 -20.84 15.91 -9.57
N ASN A 872 -20.30 17.08 -9.22
CA ASN A 872 -18.89 17.40 -9.43
C ASN A 872 -18.01 16.52 -8.51
N PRO A 873 -17.03 15.76 -9.02
CA PRO A 873 -16.24 14.82 -8.22
C PRO A 873 -15.62 15.42 -6.95
N LYS A 874 -15.20 16.69 -6.98
CA LYS A 874 -14.73 17.46 -5.81
C LYS A 874 -15.68 17.42 -4.61
N PHE A 875 -16.99 17.33 -4.81
CA PHE A 875 -17.98 17.30 -3.72
C PHE A 875 -18.36 15.89 -3.29
N THR A 876 -18.34 14.94 -4.23
CA THR A 876 -18.67 13.53 -3.99
C THR A 876 -17.48 12.70 -3.48
N ASP A 877 -16.26 13.21 -3.60
CA ASP A 877 -15.08 12.57 -3.00
C ASP A 877 -15.17 12.63 -1.47
N ILE A 878 -15.08 11.45 -0.85
CA ILE A 878 -15.14 11.21 0.60
C ILE A 878 -13.83 10.65 1.15
N THR A 879 -12.74 10.69 0.39
CA THR A 879 -11.42 10.31 0.89
C THR A 879 -10.93 11.26 1.97
N ILE A 880 -10.13 10.75 2.92
CA ILE A 880 -9.39 11.54 3.91
C ILE A 880 -7.94 11.59 3.40
N ASN A 881 -7.53 12.76 2.91
CA ASN A 881 -6.19 13.04 2.40
C ASN A 881 -5.94 14.56 2.31
N ASP A 882 -4.73 14.95 1.95
CA ASP A 882 -4.33 16.33 1.67
C ASP A 882 -4.57 16.77 0.22
N GLY A 883 -5.44 16.04 -0.49
CA GLY A 883 -5.73 16.26 -1.90
C GLY A 883 -6.50 17.56 -2.19
N ALA A 884 -6.75 17.80 -3.48
CA ALA A 884 -7.27 19.07 -4.03
C ALA A 884 -8.63 19.55 -3.46
N VAL A 885 -9.34 18.72 -2.70
CA VAL A 885 -10.60 19.06 -2.03
C VAL A 885 -10.37 19.63 -0.61
N ARG A 886 -9.29 19.20 0.07
CA ARG A 886 -9.01 19.45 1.51
C ARG A 886 -10.25 19.28 2.39
N ARG A 887 -10.91 18.12 2.27
CA ARG A 887 -12.26 17.86 2.79
C ARG A 887 -12.36 18.03 4.31
N GLN A 888 -11.32 17.65 5.05
CA GLN A 888 -11.24 17.75 6.51
C GLN A 888 -11.17 19.21 6.97
N TRP A 889 -10.35 20.03 6.30
CA TRP A 889 -10.33 21.47 6.55
C TRP A 889 -11.66 22.12 6.20
N LYS A 890 -12.26 21.74 5.05
CA LYS A 890 -13.59 22.19 4.66
C LYS A 890 -14.62 21.83 5.73
N TRP A 891 -14.53 20.66 6.36
CA TRP A 891 -15.40 20.29 7.47
C TRP A 891 -15.27 21.24 8.67
N LEU A 892 -14.06 21.50 9.20
CA LEU A 892 -13.89 22.46 10.30
C LEU A 892 -14.51 23.83 9.97
N THR A 893 -14.24 24.35 8.78
CA THR A 893 -14.75 25.65 8.33
C THR A 893 -16.28 25.70 8.16
N CYS A 894 -16.93 24.57 7.85
CA CYS A 894 -18.37 24.47 7.66
C CYS A 894 -19.11 24.05 8.95
N ASN A 895 -18.48 23.26 9.80
CA ASN A 895 -19.10 22.64 10.98
C ASN A 895 -18.96 23.47 12.25
N GLU A 896 -17.80 24.07 12.51
CA GLU A 896 -17.57 24.93 13.68
C GLU A 896 -17.50 26.42 13.35
N PRO A 897 -18.10 26.86 12.24
CA PRO A 897 -17.80 28.14 11.61
C PRO A 897 -16.35 28.67 11.67
N TYR A 898 -15.32 27.83 11.83
CA TYR A 898 -13.93 28.28 11.95
C TYR A 898 -13.35 28.61 10.57
N ALA A 899 -13.79 29.75 10.04
CA ALA A 899 -13.38 30.23 8.73
C ALA A 899 -13.35 31.75 8.69
N SER A 900 -12.48 32.31 7.87
CA SER A 900 -12.46 33.73 7.55
C SER A 900 -12.46 33.89 6.04
N TRP A 901 -13.67 33.84 5.46
CA TRP A 901 -13.86 33.74 4.01
C TRP A 901 -13.51 35.08 3.32
N PRO A 902 -12.48 35.12 2.47
CA PRO A 902 -12.09 36.34 1.77
C PRO A 902 -13.23 36.87 0.92
N ALA A 903 -13.49 38.16 1.07
CA ALA A 903 -14.52 38.89 0.36
C ALA A 903 -14.08 40.35 0.21
N PRO A 904 -14.49 41.06 -0.85
CA PRO A 904 -14.09 42.45 -1.04
C PRO A 904 -14.60 43.36 0.09
N PRO A 905 -13.96 44.51 0.31
CA PRO A 905 -14.43 45.55 1.23
C PRO A 905 -15.79 46.14 0.82
N LEU A 906 -16.23 47.22 1.47
CA LEU A 906 -17.43 47.95 1.04
C LEU A 906 -17.17 48.72 -0.28
N GLU A 907 -18.24 49.19 -0.91
CA GLU A 907 -18.19 49.91 -2.19
C GLU A 907 -17.34 51.19 -2.06
N GLY A 908 -16.61 51.55 -3.12
CA GLY A 908 -15.70 52.70 -3.11
C GLY A 908 -14.35 52.49 -2.39
N GLN A 909 -14.10 51.31 -1.80
CA GLN A 909 -12.77 50.93 -1.31
C GLN A 909 -12.00 50.11 -2.37
N PRO A 910 -10.68 50.34 -2.55
CA PRO A 910 -9.83 49.53 -3.43
C PRO A 910 -9.85 48.05 -3.03
N SER A 911 -9.76 47.14 -4.01
CA SER A 911 -9.91 45.71 -3.81
C SER A 911 -9.17 44.92 -4.89
N LEU A 912 -8.41 43.89 -4.49
CA LEU A 912 -7.87 42.87 -5.41
C LEU A 912 -8.90 41.75 -5.70
N MET A 913 -10.08 41.83 -5.10
CA MET A 913 -11.16 40.84 -5.17
C MET A 913 -12.39 41.41 -5.87
N SER A 914 -12.98 40.63 -6.78
CA SER A 914 -14.25 40.97 -7.44
C SER A 914 -15.42 41.02 -6.46
N ARG A 915 -16.32 42.00 -6.66
CA ARG A 915 -17.59 42.17 -5.92
C ARG A 915 -18.49 40.92 -5.90
N PHE A 916 -18.33 40.04 -6.88
CA PHE A 916 -19.08 38.79 -7.02
C PHE A 916 -18.50 37.63 -6.19
N VAL A 917 -17.31 37.77 -5.59
CA VAL A 917 -16.80 36.85 -4.56
C VAL A 917 -17.56 37.08 -3.26
N THR A 918 -18.53 36.20 -2.97
CA THR A 918 -19.45 36.36 -1.83
C THR A 918 -19.38 35.18 -0.84
N PRO A 919 -19.67 35.41 0.46
CA PRO A 919 -19.87 34.35 1.45
C PRO A 919 -20.85 33.24 1.00
N GLY A 920 -21.88 33.63 0.24
CA GLY A 920 -22.88 32.72 -0.31
C GLY A 920 -22.30 31.62 -1.23
N ARG A 921 -21.17 31.89 -1.92
CA ARG A 921 -20.43 30.89 -2.70
C ARG A 921 -19.80 29.84 -1.80
N TYR A 922 -19.08 30.24 -0.76
CA TYR A 922 -18.44 29.31 0.18
C TYR A 922 -19.49 28.47 0.93
N ALA A 923 -20.61 29.07 1.33
CA ALA A 923 -21.76 28.37 1.92
C ALA A 923 -22.47 27.41 0.94
N ARG A 924 -22.40 27.67 -0.39
CA ARG A 924 -22.85 26.72 -1.43
C ARG A 924 -21.91 25.52 -1.48
N GLU A 925 -20.59 25.72 -1.52
CA GLU A 925 -19.62 24.61 -1.46
C GLU A 925 -19.83 23.74 -0.20
N CYS A 926 -20.01 24.32 1.00
CA CYS A 926 -20.31 23.54 2.22
C CYS A 926 -21.51 22.59 2.05
N ARG A 927 -22.61 23.08 1.45
CA ARG A 927 -23.84 22.29 1.21
C ARG A 927 -23.66 21.18 0.18
N LEU A 928 -22.72 21.33 -0.75
CA LEU A 928 -22.42 20.33 -1.78
C LEU A 928 -21.44 19.28 -1.27
N THR A 929 -20.38 19.68 -0.56
CA THR A 929 -19.41 18.77 0.05
C THR A 929 -20.04 17.89 1.13
N PHE A 930 -20.99 18.46 1.90
CA PHE A 930 -21.67 17.78 3.02
C PHE A 930 -23.20 17.77 2.82
N PRO A 931 -23.71 16.95 1.89
CA PRO A 931 -25.15 16.75 1.72
C PRO A 931 -25.74 16.07 2.97
N ALA A 932 -27.03 16.28 3.24
CA ALA A 932 -27.69 15.64 4.38
C ALA A 932 -28.12 14.20 4.06
N GLY A 933 -27.61 13.26 4.84
CA GLY A 933 -28.24 11.97 5.11
C GLY A 933 -29.23 12.06 6.27
N GLU A 934 -29.83 10.92 6.67
CA GLU A 934 -30.88 10.84 7.69
C GLU A 934 -30.43 11.37 9.08
N GLY A 935 -30.69 12.66 9.33
CA GLY A 935 -30.41 13.33 10.60
C GLY A 935 -29.08 14.07 10.70
N GLU A 936 -28.26 14.06 9.64
CA GLU A 936 -26.88 14.59 9.69
C GLU A 936 -26.72 15.94 8.96
N GLY A 937 -25.96 16.85 9.57
CA GLY A 937 -25.63 18.15 9.00
C GLY A 937 -24.52 18.87 9.77
N PHE A 938 -23.86 19.80 9.10
CA PHE A 938 -22.79 20.64 9.65
C PHE A 938 -23.35 21.89 10.36
N GLY A 939 -22.64 22.42 11.36
CA GLY A 939 -23.09 23.54 12.20
C GLY A 939 -23.65 24.75 11.46
N LEU A 940 -23.00 25.28 10.41
CA LEU A 940 -23.55 26.43 9.63
C LEU A 940 -24.94 26.15 9.05
N LYS A 941 -25.27 24.90 8.72
CA LYS A 941 -26.61 24.50 8.26
C LYS A 941 -27.60 24.31 9.41
N SER A 942 -27.10 23.91 10.57
CA SER A 942 -27.84 23.76 11.82
C SER A 942 -28.06 25.08 12.58
N GLY A 943 -27.51 26.19 12.07
CA GLY A 943 -27.70 27.54 12.61
C GLY A 943 -26.54 28.08 13.45
N SER A 944 -25.43 27.36 13.58
CA SER A 944 -24.22 27.87 14.25
C SER A 944 -23.66 29.08 13.52
N THR A 945 -23.21 30.09 14.28
CA THR A 945 -22.71 31.36 13.74
C THR A 945 -21.22 31.59 14.05
N PHE A 946 -20.57 32.39 13.20
CA PHE A 946 -19.20 32.88 13.42
C PHE A 946 -19.07 33.69 14.73
N GLU A 947 -20.14 34.38 15.14
CA GLU A 947 -20.20 35.14 16.39
C GLU A 947 -20.24 34.23 17.63
N GLU A 948 -20.94 33.09 17.56
CA GLU A 948 -20.94 32.08 18.60
C GLU A 948 -19.58 31.39 18.70
N PHE A 949 -18.95 31.06 17.57
CA PHE A 949 -17.58 30.54 17.55
C PHE A 949 -16.60 31.49 18.27
N ASN A 950 -16.57 32.76 17.85
CA ASN A 950 -15.68 33.75 18.46
C ASN A 950 -15.96 33.94 19.97
N ARG A 951 -17.22 33.78 20.41
CA ARG A 951 -17.60 33.85 21.83
C ARG A 951 -17.17 32.60 22.62
N LYS A 952 -17.23 31.42 22.00
CA LYS A 952 -16.84 30.12 22.56
C LYS A 952 -15.35 30.06 22.88
N TYR A 953 -14.52 30.66 22.03
CA TYR A 953 -13.06 30.67 22.12
C TYR A 953 -12.46 32.04 22.50
N ASN A 954 -13.21 32.89 23.22
CA ASN A 954 -12.84 34.23 23.71
C ASN A 954 -12.42 35.30 22.66
N GLY A 955 -12.27 34.92 21.39
CA GLY A 955 -11.94 35.81 20.30
C GLY A 955 -10.55 36.44 20.48
N ARG A 956 -10.47 37.77 20.50
CA ARG A 956 -9.21 38.50 20.74
C ARG A 956 -8.82 38.58 22.21
N ASN A 957 -9.73 38.25 23.13
CA ASN A 957 -9.51 38.47 24.55
C ASN A 957 -8.67 37.33 25.13
N ILE A 958 -7.41 37.61 25.43
CA ILE A 958 -6.50 36.68 26.08
C ILE A 958 -6.46 36.97 27.58
N SER A 959 -6.58 35.93 28.39
CA SER A 959 -6.44 36.03 29.85
C SER A 959 -4.96 36.22 30.21
N ASP A 960 -4.47 37.45 30.09
CA ASP A 960 -3.06 37.85 30.30
C ASP A 960 -2.54 37.71 31.76
N HIS A 961 -3.30 37.02 32.63
CA HIS A 961 -2.89 36.67 33.98
C HIS A 961 -2.28 35.25 34.01
N ASP A 962 -1.00 35.22 34.39
CA ASP A 962 -0.23 34.03 34.80
C ASP A 962 0.09 33.01 33.68
N GLN A 963 0.24 33.44 32.43
CA GLN A 963 0.62 32.57 31.29
C GLN A 963 1.92 32.99 30.62
N LYS A 964 2.87 32.06 30.52
CA LYS A 964 4.13 32.20 29.76
C LYS A 964 3.87 31.96 28.27
N LEU A 965 3.29 32.95 27.61
CA LEU A 965 2.83 32.85 26.23
C LEU A 965 3.56 33.88 25.35
N ILE A 966 4.24 33.38 24.32
CA ILE A 966 4.73 34.18 23.19
C ILE A 966 3.71 34.14 22.07
N ILE A 967 3.42 35.31 21.49
CA ILE A 967 2.59 35.47 20.31
C ILE A 967 3.40 36.28 19.29
N SER A 968 3.63 35.73 18.11
CA SER A 968 4.35 36.41 17.02
C SER A 968 3.47 36.55 15.79
N HIS A 969 3.56 37.69 15.09
CA HIS A 969 2.72 37.98 13.92
C HIS A 969 3.49 38.70 12.81
N GLY A 970 3.23 38.29 11.56
CA GLY A 970 3.78 38.94 10.37
C GLY A 970 2.94 40.09 9.84
N ARG A 971 3.56 41.23 9.53
CA ARG A 971 2.87 42.37 8.89
C ARG A 971 2.39 42.08 7.47
N MET A 972 3.07 41.17 6.75
CA MET A 972 2.65 40.75 5.42
C MET A 972 1.59 39.64 5.44
N ASP A 973 1.28 39.06 6.62
CA ASP A 973 0.29 38.00 6.77
C ASP A 973 -1.12 38.57 6.50
N PRO A 974 -1.87 38.06 5.50
CA PRO A 974 -3.23 38.55 5.23
C PRO A 974 -4.18 38.28 6.42
N TYR A 975 -3.86 37.33 7.30
CA TYR A 975 -4.64 37.00 8.48
C TYR A 975 -4.24 37.80 9.73
N PHE A 976 -3.28 38.75 9.64
CA PHE A 976 -2.89 39.63 10.75
C PHE A 976 -4.08 40.31 11.44
N ALA A 977 -5.10 40.70 10.67
CA ALA A 977 -6.33 41.32 11.20
C ALA A 977 -7.24 40.36 12.01
N LEU A 978 -6.95 39.07 12.06
CA LEU A 978 -7.65 38.02 12.82
C LEU A 978 -6.89 37.57 14.07
N SER A 979 -5.77 38.23 14.38
CA SER A 979 -4.98 38.06 15.59
C SER A 979 -5.71 38.59 16.85
N ASP A 980 -5.04 38.44 18.00
CA ASP A 980 -5.36 39.09 19.26
C ASP A 980 -5.09 40.61 19.26
N LEU A 981 -4.29 41.11 18.32
CA LEU A 981 -4.02 42.54 18.17
C LEU A 981 -5.25 43.30 17.63
N SER A 982 -5.28 44.59 17.91
CA SER A 982 -6.24 45.50 17.29
C SER A 982 -6.03 45.57 15.75
N PRO A 983 -7.08 45.90 14.96
CA PRO A 983 -6.97 45.96 13.50
C PRO A 983 -6.01 47.03 12.95
N ASP A 984 -5.49 47.92 13.79
CA ASP A 984 -4.48 48.94 13.48
C ASP A 984 -3.07 48.57 13.97
N GLY A 985 -2.90 47.36 14.53
CA GLY A 985 -1.60 46.87 15.03
C GLY A 985 -1.11 47.54 16.31
N SER A 986 -1.97 48.28 17.02
CA SER A 986 -1.61 48.85 18.31
C SER A 986 -1.47 47.75 19.39
N LEU A 987 -0.29 47.71 19.99
CA LEU A 987 0.04 46.81 21.10
C LEU A 987 -0.62 47.34 22.38
N ASP A 988 -1.84 46.90 22.67
CA ASP A 988 -2.41 47.06 24.01
C ASP A 988 -1.56 46.30 25.04
N GLN A 989 -1.47 46.88 26.24
CA GLN A 989 -0.34 46.75 27.17
C GLN A 989 0.21 45.32 27.37
N THR A 990 1.51 45.14 27.14
CA THR A 990 2.21 43.90 27.51
C THR A 990 2.18 43.69 29.02
N THR A 991 1.59 42.58 29.47
CA THR A 991 1.75 42.13 30.85
C THR A 991 3.13 41.50 31.05
N SER A 992 3.46 41.13 32.29
CA SER A 992 4.78 40.60 32.64
C SER A 992 5.06 39.20 32.07
N GLN A 993 4.04 38.44 31.64
CA GLN A 993 4.17 37.04 31.22
C GLN A 993 3.72 36.79 29.77
N THR A 994 2.71 37.50 29.23
CA THR A 994 2.39 37.44 27.80
C THR A 994 3.32 38.36 27.00
N ARG A 995 4.02 37.83 25.99
CA ARG A 995 4.86 38.61 25.06
C ARG A 995 4.26 38.61 23.66
N ARG A 996 4.23 39.78 23.03
CA ARG A 996 3.70 40.01 21.69
C ARG A 996 4.80 40.59 20.81
N PHE A 997 5.09 39.93 19.69
CA PHE A 997 6.06 40.34 18.69
C PHE A 997 5.37 40.59 17.35
N VAL A 998 5.90 41.56 16.58
CA VAL A 998 5.42 41.87 15.24
C VAL A 998 6.62 42.03 14.32
N HIS A 999 6.74 41.17 13.32
CA HIS A 999 7.87 41.08 12.42
C HIS A 999 7.51 41.50 10.97
N PRO A 1000 8.47 41.87 10.11
CA PRO A 1000 8.18 42.28 8.74
C PRO A 1000 7.69 41.12 7.84
N GLY A 1001 7.93 39.87 8.25
CA GLY A 1001 7.54 38.64 7.53
C GLY A 1001 6.04 38.48 7.24
N GLY A 1002 5.71 37.45 6.46
CA GLY A 1002 4.36 36.93 6.30
C GLY A 1002 4.06 35.80 7.29
N SER A 1003 3.17 34.88 6.94
CA SER A 1003 2.65 33.90 7.93
C SER A 1003 3.70 32.88 8.36
N ARG A 1004 3.99 32.80 9.67
CA ARG A 1004 4.97 31.89 10.29
C ARG A 1004 6.43 32.09 9.86
N ASP A 1005 6.79 33.24 9.31
CA ASP A 1005 8.17 33.52 8.88
C ASP A 1005 9.16 33.61 10.06
N ASP A 1006 8.69 33.91 11.28
CA ASP A 1006 9.43 33.84 12.54
C ASP A 1006 10.03 32.45 12.78
N LEU A 1007 9.32 31.37 12.42
CA LEU A 1007 9.77 30.00 12.64
C LEU A 1007 10.93 29.57 11.71
N PHE A 1008 11.30 30.38 10.71
CA PHE A 1008 12.35 30.08 9.72
C PHE A 1008 13.55 31.03 9.85
N LEU A 1009 14.72 30.50 10.22
CA LEU A 1009 15.96 31.28 10.43
C LEU A 1009 16.46 31.97 9.14
N SER A 1010 16.09 31.47 7.96
CA SER A 1010 16.30 32.14 6.67
C SER A 1010 15.73 33.55 6.65
N SER A 1011 14.55 33.77 7.25
CA SER A 1011 13.91 35.07 7.34
C SER A 1011 14.75 36.10 8.11
N GLY A 1012 15.49 35.69 9.15
CA GLY A 1012 16.42 36.54 9.89
C GLY A 1012 17.83 36.64 9.29
N ARG A 1013 18.20 35.81 8.31
CA ARG A 1013 19.54 35.90 7.69
C ARG A 1013 19.70 37.17 6.87
N ASP A 1014 18.67 37.55 6.10
CA ASP A 1014 18.73 38.69 5.18
C ASP A 1014 18.00 39.94 5.73
N HIS A 1015 17.12 39.79 6.74
CA HIS A 1015 16.35 40.89 7.34
C HIS A 1015 16.68 41.10 8.83
N PRO A 1016 17.45 42.15 9.19
CA PRO A 1016 17.84 42.41 10.58
C PRO A 1016 16.67 42.61 11.55
N GLU A 1017 15.55 43.17 11.09
CA GLU A 1017 14.34 43.36 11.91
C GLU A 1017 13.67 42.03 12.28
N MET A 1018 13.62 41.07 11.35
CA MET A 1018 13.14 39.72 11.64
C MET A 1018 14.08 39.01 12.62
N LYS A 1019 15.39 39.12 12.41
CA LYS A 1019 16.37 38.53 13.32
C LYS A 1019 16.23 39.04 14.75
N ALA A 1020 15.99 40.35 14.93
CA ALA A 1020 15.79 40.92 16.25
C ALA A 1020 14.55 40.36 16.97
N VAL A 1021 13.52 39.95 16.23
CA VAL A 1021 12.35 39.24 16.78
C VAL A 1021 12.72 37.79 17.15
N GLN A 1022 13.33 37.04 16.24
CA GLN A 1022 13.76 35.65 16.47
C GLN A 1022 14.72 35.53 17.66
N ASP A 1023 15.72 36.40 17.75
CA ASP A 1023 16.67 36.44 18.86
C ASP A 1023 15.94 36.77 20.20
N ALA A 1024 14.95 37.68 20.18
CA ALA A 1024 14.17 38.05 21.37
C ALA A 1024 13.20 36.96 21.85
N GLU A 1025 12.62 36.17 20.93
CA GLU A 1025 11.80 35.00 21.25
C GLU A 1025 12.63 33.89 21.89
N LEU A 1026 13.80 33.58 21.31
CA LEU A 1026 14.75 32.63 21.86
C LEU A 1026 15.24 33.05 23.26
N ASP A 1027 15.64 34.30 23.43
CA ASP A 1027 16.06 34.85 24.72
C ASP A 1027 14.94 34.76 25.77
N GLN A 1028 13.69 35.06 25.41
CA GLN A 1028 12.57 34.99 26.34
C GLN A 1028 12.28 33.55 26.80
N LEU A 1029 12.35 32.57 25.90
CA LEU A 1029 12.17 31.15 26.22
C LEU A 1029 13.33 30.60 27.04
N ALA A 1030 14.57 30.97 26.70
CA ALA A 1030 15.76 30.60 27.46
C ALA A 1030 15.69 31.15 28.90
N ASN A 1031 15.21 32.38 29.09
CA ASN A 1031 14.96 32.96 30.40
C ASN A 1031 13.91 32.18 31.21
N TRP A 1032 12.76 31.84 30.62
CA TRP A 1032 11.74 31.04 31.31
C TRP A 1032 12.19 29.62 31.66
N ILE A 1033 13.05 28.99 30.86
CA ILE A 1033 13.68 27.70 31.21
C ILE A 1033 14.74 27.87 32.30
N SER A 1034 15.46 28.99 32.33
CA SER A 1034 16.36 29.33 33.43
C SER A 1034 15.61 29.51 34.76
N GLU A 1035 14.45 30.17 34.75
CA GLU A 1035 13.55 30.29 35.92
C GLU A 1035 13.14 28.91 36.46
N TYR A 1036 12.72 27.99 35.56
CA TYR A 1036 12.38 26.61 35.94
C TYR A 1036 13.56 25.90 36.62
N ARG A 1037 14.79 26.12 36.11
CA ARG A 1037 16.03 25.56 36.66
C ARG A 1037 16.44 26.17 38.01
N SER A 1038 15.98 27.38 38.35
CA SER A 1038 16.17 27.96 39.69
C SER A 1038 15.12 27.52 40.69
N ASP A 1039 13.85 27.43 40.28
CA ASP A 1039 12.74 26.99 41.15
C ASP A 1039 12.90 25.51 41.55
N SER A 1040 13.45 24.69 40.65
CA SER A 1040 13.83 23.29 40.91
C SER A 1040 15.06 23.08 41.81
N GLN A 1041 15.74 24.15 42.21
CA GLN A 1041 16.91 24.08 43.12
C GLN A 1041 16.63 24.58 44.54
N GLN A 1042 15.41 25.06 44.84
CA GLN A 1042 15.00 25.32 46.23
C GLN A 1042 14.53 24.02 46.89
N PRO A 1043 14.99 23.71 48.13
CA PRO A 1043 14.82 22.41 48.78
C PRO A 1043 13.45 22.19 49.45
#